data_AF-A0A661V0H6-F1
#
_entry.id   AF-A0A661V0H6-F1
#
_cell.length_a   1.000
_cell.length_b   1.000
_cell.length_c   1.000
_cell.angle_alpha   90.00
_cell.angle_beta   90.00
_cell.angle_gamma   90.00
#
_symmetry.space_group_name_H-M   'P 1'
#
loop_
_entity.id
_entity.type
_entity.pdbx_description
1 polymer ?
#
loop_
_entity_poly.entity_id
_entity_poly.type
_entity_poly.pdbx_seq_one_letter_code
_entity_poly.pdbx_strand_id
1 'polypeptide(L)'
;IKFRDEHEFNERERINLVSDELGREAMAHDLFRRAGLPAPDTRFVTLFVNEERQGDYLDIEQVDNEFVRAHFPDDDGGNLYRGVDRADLSYRGSDPDAYRPYYVKKNNYDADDYSDVIALTDALTNSPDETFRAEAEAVADMWQWLRWFALQAILDNHEGALWAGSGDDYFLYHRPSDDRFVLISWDHDTLFLFPNHSVWEPNWYAPQIVQRILNYPYFTRWYYQHIASIAANEFSVAEMYPRIDALPAVVSEGDRDELKQYVAARIPALNSQIPQTRLSITTNGGQNFLTKQTEVTLEGECSPLRDVYVNGEGGTLHVPLRVQYPTATTWRYTSTLPRRDNVFVITDGLDSRTITVYRDIFHGGTLTEDTTIPTSGYPYVISENIVVPEGITLTIEPGVTLQFEGERFLRVEGGRLLAEGTAAQPIVLTRRDSGYWGGVLFHRSRADNRIGHAVIEYTHEVISNPRTHGVSAYNSRVTIADSILRHTRGSDHGCNAVIADWNSTLYLLRNEIYQIEGDGVHATGGYAFIQGNHIHDVQHPVWPVEGIELSDMVTPAIVLDNHVHHVSDDCMDLNHSSALIERNELHHCGDKGVSIGHPSSTTLVNNLIYTCVGKDEDPFSGTGIAVKDSAVSRIVNNTVSDSRYGIYLYEGHTGHGGGKATVVNSIVWDNGVDLALDALSTVTVTYSTLAFGAGTVWPGEGNVFADPLFRDPQNGNYRLQEDSPCVDAGTEVGAPDVDVRGVYRPHGEGYDQGAHEFFEFFSCYLPLVLRSH
;
A
#
# COMPACT_ATOMS: atom_id res chain seq x y z
N ILE A 1 -51.44 -38.19 -35.93
CA ILE A 1 -52.89 -38.51 -35.84
C ILE A 1 -53.62 -37.27 -35.31
N LYS A 2 -54.66 -36.79 -36.00
CA LYS A 2 -55.53 -35.70 -35.51
C LYS A 2 -56.87 -36.28 -35.06
N PHE A 3 -57.28 -35.95 -33.85
CA PHE A 3 -58.58 -36.30 -33.30
C PHE A 3 -59.64 -35.28 -33.74
N ARG A 4 -60.91 -35.65 -33.63
CA ARG A 4 -62.00 -34.69 -33.82
C ARG A 4 -62.10 -33.84 -32.56
N ASP A 5 -62.46 -32.59 -32.72
CA ASP A 5 -62.55 -31.61 -31.63
C ASP A 5 -63.49 -32.09 -30.50
N GLU A 6 -64.56 -32.83 -30.82
CA GLU A 6 -65.45 -33.44 -29.81
C GLU A 6 -64.91 -34.72 -29.12
N HIS A 7 -63.73 -35.22 -29.49
CA HIS A 7 -63.15 -36.49 -29.03
C HIS A 7 -61.62 -36.40 -28.85
N GLU A 8 -61.17 -35.45 -28.02
CA GLU A 8 -59.77 -35.38 -27.61
C GLU A 8 -59.30 -36.69 -26.93
N PHE A 9 -58.03 -37.03 -27.11
CA PHE A 9 -57.40 -38.18 -26.46
C PHE A 9 -56.47 -37.67 -25.36
N ASN A 10 -56.81 -37.92 -24.09
CA ASN A 10 -56.08 -37.39 -22.93
C ASN A 10 -55.85 -35.87 -23.05
N GLU A 11 -56.91 -35.10 -23.34
CA GLU A 11 -56.87 -33.63 -23.48
C GLU A 11 -55.96 -33.15 -24.64
N ARG A 12 -55.65 -34.03 -25.60
CA ARG A 12 -54.88 -33.70 -26.81
C ARG A 12 -55.74 -33.81 -28.06
N GLU A 13 -55.67 -32.77 -28.90
CA GLU A 13 -56.25 -32.78 -30.25
C GLU A 13 -55.43 -33.62 -31.25
N ARG A 14 -54.14 -33.88 -30.95
CA ARG A 14 -53.20 -34.59 -31.84
C ARG A 14 -52.19 -35.44 -31.09
N ILE A 15 -51.75 -36.50 -31.75
CA ILE A 15 -50.62 -37.37 -31.34
C ILE A 15 -49.66 -37.51 -32.52
N ASN A 16 -48.36 -37.33 -32.28
CA ASN A 16 -47.31 -37.50 -33.29
C ASN A 16 -46.57 -38.80 -33.04
N LEU A 17 -46.75 -39.80 -33.91
CA LEU A 17 -46.09 -41.10 -33.78
C LEU A 17 -44.90 -41.16 -34.75
N VAL A 18 -43.69 -41.12 -34.20
CA VAL A 18 -42.43 -41.28 -34.93
C VAL A 18 -41.97 -42.73 -34.82
N SER A 19 -41.40 -43.28 -35.90
CA SER A 19 -40.97 -44.69 -35.98
C SER A 19 -39.47 -44.89 -36.15
N ASP A 20 -38.71 -43.81 -36.33
CA ASP A 20 -37.27 -43.86 -36.60
C ASP A 20 -36.47 -43.42 -35.38
N GLU A 21 -35.24 -43.94 -35.24
CA GLU A 21 -34.25 -43.55 -34.21
C GLU A 21 -34.79 -43.30 -32.79
N LEU A 22 -35.80 -44.08 -32.37
CA LEU A 22 -36.64 -43.83 -31.18
C LEU A 22 -35.84 -43.58 -29.89
N GLY A 23 -34.72 -44.28 -29.73
CA GLY A 23 -33.85 -44.13 -28.57
C GLY A 23 -33.12 -42.79 -28.52
N ARG A 24 -32.61 -42.32 -29.67
CA ARG A 24 -31.86 -41.05 -29.77
C ARG A 24 -32.78 -39.87 -29.54
N GLU A 25 -33.93 -39.87 -30.24
CA GLU A 25 -34.91 -38.80 -30.14
C GLU A 25 -35.48 -38.69 -28.72
N ALA A 26 -35.86 -39.82 -28.10
CA ALA A 26 -36.32 -39.84 -26.71
C ALA A 26 -35.26 -39.30 -25.74
N MET A 27 -33.98 -39.68 -25.91
CA MET A 27 -32.90 -39.21 -25.05
C MET A 27 -32.58 -37.72 -25.24
N ALA A 28 -32.72 -37.20 -26.47
CA ALA A 28 -32.53 -35.79 -26.75
C ALA A 28 -33.59 -34.93 -26.08
N HIS A 29 -34.88 -35.25 -26.26
CA HIS A 29 -35.98 -34.55 -25.61
C HIS A 29 -35.89 -34.60 -24.07
N ASP A 30 -35.50 -35.75 -23.50
CA ASP A 30 -35.21 -35.87 -22.07
C ASP A 30 -34.08 -34.92 -21.63
N LEU A 31 -32.98 -34.87 -22.39
CA LEU A 31 -31.84 -34.03 -22.03
C LEU A 31 -32.16 -32.53 -22.16
N PHE A 32 -32.90 -32.09 -23.18
CA PHE A 32 -33.37 -30.70 -23.28
C PHE A 32 -34.17 -30.29 -22.04
N ARG A 33 -35.15 -31.11 -21.64
CA ARG A 33 -35.98 -30.82 -20.45
C ARG A 33 -35.15 -30.81 -19.18
N ARG A 34 -34.24 -31.77 -18.98
CA ARG A 34 -33.35 -31.78 -17.80
C ARG A 34 -32.38 -30.61 -17.77
N ALA A 35 -31.95 -30.14 -18.94
CA ALA A 35 -31.17 -28.93 -19.06
C ALA A 35 -32.01 -27.65 -18.86
N GLY A 36 -33.30 -27.74 -18.53
CA GLY A 36 -34.17 -26.59 -18.29
C GLY A 36 -34.59 -25.86 -19.58
N LEU A 37 -34.53 -26.54 -20.72
CA LEU A 37 -34.96 -26.01 -22.01
C LEU A 37 -36.33 -26.59 -22.38
N PRO A 38 -37.25 -25.77 -22.92
CA PRO A 38 -38.54 -26.25 -23.41
C PRO A 38 -38.33 -27.26 -24.54
N ALA A 39 -38.91 -28.45 -24.38
CA ALA A 39 -38.91 -29.49 -25.40
C ALA A 39 -40.12 -30.42 -25.19
N PRO A 40 -40.67 -31.00 -26.28
CA PRO A 40 -41.75 -31.97 -26.22
C PRO A 40 -41.53 -33.10 -25.22
N ASP A 41 -42.57 -33.45 -24.47
CA ASP A 41 -42.63 -34.72 -23.76
C ASP A 41 -42.73 -35.90 -24.74
N THR A 42 -42.10 -37.02 -24.37
CA THR A 42 -42.09 -38.23 -25.21
C THR A 42 -42.53 -39.46 -24.44
N ARG A 43 -43.21 -40.38 -25.11
CA ARG A 43 -43.58 -41.70 -24.56
C ARG A 43 -43.53 -42.79 -25.61
N PHE A 44 -42.97 -43.95 -25.25
CA PHE A 44 -42.98 -45.12 -26.13
C PHE A 44 -44.38 -45.76 -26.14
N VAL A 45 -44.92 -46.03 -27.32
CA VAL A 45 -46.24 -46.62 -27.52
C VAL A 45 -46.21 -47.71 -28.58
N THR A 46 -47.13 -48.66 -28.51
CA THR A 46 -47.36 -49.64 -29.57
C THR A 46 -48.68 -49.32 -30.27
N LEU A 47 -48.65 -49.18 -31.59
CA LEU A 47 -49.84 -48.90 -32.38
C LEU A 47 -50.50 -50.18 -32.86
N PHE A 48 -51.82 -50.29 -32.67
CA PHE A 48 -52.67 -51.32 -33.23
C PHE A 48 -53.74 -50.68 -34.09
N VAL A 49 -53.96 -51.23 -35.29
CA VAL A 49 -55.06 -50.83 -36.19
C VAL A 49 -55.90 -52.07 -36.45
N ASN A 50 -57.19 -52.04 -36.05
CA ASN A 50 -58.10 -53.19 -36.15
C ASN A 50 -57.53 -54.47 -35.50
N GLU A 51 -57.00 -54.35 -34.28
CA GLU A 51 -56.31 -55.43 -33.53
C GLU A 51 -54.98 -55.91 -34.13
N GLU A 52 -54.57 -55.41 -35.29
CA GLU A 52 -53.29 -55.74 -35.92
C GLU A 52 -52.17 -54.79 -35.47
N ARG A 53 -51.10 -55.35 -34.91
CA ARG A 53 -49.93 -54.59 -34.46
C ARG A 53 -49.21 -53.96 -35.66
N GLN A 54 -49.10 -52.63 -35.65
CA GLN A 54 -48.42 -51.86 -36.70
C GLN A 54 -46.94 -51.62 -36.38
N GLY A 55 -46.58 -51.50 -35.10
CA GLY A 55 -45.21 -51.23 -34.68
C GLY A 55 -45.14 -50.55 -33.32
N ASP A 56 -43.91 -50.35 -32.86
CA ASP A 56 -43.62 -49.47 -31.73
C ASP A 56 -43.21 -48.10 -32.27
N TYR A 57 -43.64 -47.05 -31.58
CA TYR A 57 -43.48 -45.66 -31.98
C TYR A 57 -43.11 -44.82 -30.75
N LEU A 58 -42.52 -43.65 -30.98
CA LEU A 58 -42.40 -42.58 -30.00
C LEU A 58 -43.56 -41.61 -30.22
N ASP A 59 -44.43 -41.47 -29.23
CA ASP A 59 -45.41 -40.37 -29.20
C ASP A 59 -44.72 -39.12 -28.66
N ILE A 60 -44.63 -38.10 -29.50
CA ILE A 60 -44.03 -36.81 -29.21
C ILE A 60 -45.14 -35.79 -29.02
N GLU A 61 -45.07 -35.04 -27.93
CA GLU A 61 -45.97 -33.94 -27.65
C GLU A 61 -45.98 -32.94 -28.83
N GLN A 62 -47.16 -32.49 -29.20
CA GLN A 62 -47.29 -31.51 -30.28
C GLN A 62 -46.98 -30.13 -29.72
N VAL A 63 -46.03 -29.41 -30.33
CA VAL A 63 -45.79 -28.00 -29.99
C VAL A 63 -46.91 -27.15 -30.61
N ASP A 64 -47.94 -26.87 -29.82
CA ASP A 64 -49.10 -26.05 -30.13
C ASP A 64 -49.59 -25.29 -28.87
N ASN A 65 -50.85 -24.87 -28.83
CA ASN A 65 -51.41 -24.16 -27.68
C ASN A 65 -51.38 -24.98 -26.38
N GLU A 66 -51.58 -26.30 -26.44
CA GLU A 66 -51.55 -27.12 -25.22
C GLU A 66 -50.13 -27.23 -24.68
N PHE A 67 -49.13 -27.35 -25.55
CA PHE A 67 -47.73 -27.28 -25.15
C PHE A 67 -47.43 -25.95 -24.44
N VAL A 68 -47.85 -24.83 -25.02
CA VAL A 68 -47.60 -23.51 -24.43
C VAL A 68 -48.23 -23.41 -23.03
N ARG A 69 -49.47 -23.88 -22.85
CA ARG A 69 -50.13 -23.90 -21.54
C ARG A 69 -49.43 -24.80 -20.52
N ALA A 70 -48.95 -25.97 -20.97
CA ALA A 70 -48.31 -26.94 -20.09
C ALA A 70 -46.90 -26.50 -19.66
N HIS A 71 -46.12 -25.91 -20.58
CA HIS A 71 -44.70 -25.61 -20.36
C HIS A 71 -44.41 -24.15 -19.98
N PHE A 72 -45.36 -23.23 -20.22
CA PHE A 72 -45.30 -21.83 -19.80
C PHE A 72 -46.55 -21.46 -18.98
N PRO A 73 -46.82 -22.16 -17.86
CA PRO A 73 -47.96 -21.82 -17.01
C PRO A 73 -47.81 -20.38 -16.52
N ASP A 74 -48.90 -19.63 -16.55
CA ASP A 74 -48.97 -18.20 -16.21
C ASP A 74 -48.31 -17.23 -17.23
N ASP A 75 -47.81 -17.73 -18.35
CA ASP A 75 -47.23 -16.91 -19.44
C ASP A 75 -47.56 -17.48 -20.82
N ASP A 76 -48.78 -18.01 -20.99
CA ASP A 76 -49.27 -18.79 -22.15
C ASP A 76 -49.93 -17.95 -23.26
N GLY A 77 -50.03 -16.63 -23.08
CA GLY A 77 -50.68 -15.70 -24.01
C GLY A 77 -49.83 -15.25 -25.20
N GLY A 78 -48.61 -15.78 -25.34
CA GLY A 78 -47.60 -15.35 -26.31
C GLY A 78 -47.80 -15.86 -27.72
N ASN A 79 -46.92 -15.44 -28.63
CA ASN A 79 -46.92 -15.92 -30.02
C ASN A 79 -45.94 -17.08 -30.21
N LEU A 80 -46.44 -18.19 -30.78
CA LEU A 80 -45.69 -19.39 -31.11
C LEU A 80 -45.50 -19.48 -32.63
N TYR A 81 -44.27 -19.62 -33.08
CA TYR A 81 -43.89 -19.78 -34.48
C TYR A 81 -43.06 -21.04 -34.68
N ARG A 82 -43.35 -21.80 -35.73
CA ARG A 82 -42.46 -22.86 -36.23
C ARG A 82 -41.55 -22.29 -37.31
N GLY A 83 -40.24 -22.51 -37.20
CA GLY A 83 -39.30 -22.23 -38.28
C GLY A 83 -39.49 -23.20 -39.45
N VAL A 84 -39.45 -22.70 -40.68
CA VAL A 84 -39.52 -23.48 -41.91
C VAL A 84 -38.61 -22.84 -42.96
N ASP A 85 -37.80 -23.66 -43.63
CA ASP A 85 -36.96 -23.43 -44.81
C ASP A 85 -36.56 -21.96 -45.04
N ARG A 86 -35.49 -21.53 -44.36
CA ARG A 86 -34.92 -20.16 -44.28
C ARG A 86 -35.50 -19.29 -43.17
N ALA A 87 -36.04 -19.89 -42.11
CA ALA A 87 -36.27 -19.21 -40.84
C ALA A 87 -34.94 -19.09 -40.06
N ASP A 88 -34.02 -18.30 -40.62
CA ASP A 88 -32.61 -18.23 -40.25
C ASP A 88 -32.24 -16.99 -39.41
N LEU A 89 -33.26 -16.33 -38.83
CA LEU A 89 -33.20 -15.06 -38.11
C LEU A 89 -32.78 -13.83 -38.93
N SER A 90 -32.64 -13.94 -40.25
CA SER A 90 -32.30 -12.78 -41.09
C SER A 90 -33.42 -11.74 -41.07
N TYR A 91 -33.06 -10.45 -40.94
CA TYR A 91 -34.01 -9.36 -41.13
C TYR A 91 -34.43 -9.24 -42.61
N ARG A 92 -35.74 -9.21 -42.85
CA ARG A 92 -36.36 -9.20 -44.19
C ARG A 92 -37.12 -7.90 -44.48
N GLY A 93 -36.87 -6.85 -43.72
CA GLY A 93 -37.61 -5.58 -43.79
C GLY A 93 -38.81 -5.55 -42.86
N SER A 94 -39.63 -4.52 -42.94
CA SER A 94 -40.78 -4.30 -42.05
C SER A 94 -42.10 -4.89 -42.56
N ASP A 95 -42.08 -5.62 -43.69
CA ASP A 95 -43.27 -6.22 -44.30
C ASP A 95 -43.54 -7.62 -43.72
N PRO A 96 -44.66 -7.85 -43.01
CA PRO A 96 -45.04 -9.17 -42.48
C PRO A 96 -45.04 -10.28 -43.52
N ASP A 97 -45.39 -9.98 -44.78
CA ASP A 97 -45.47 -10.98 -45.85
C ASP A 97 -44.11 -11.61 -46.17
N ALA A 98 -43.01 -10.91 -45.86
CA ALA A 98 -41.66 -11.42 -46.02
C ALA A 98 -41.28 -12.50 -44.99
N TYR A 99 -42.04 -12.64 -43.90
CA TYR A 99 -41.76 -13.57 -42.79
C TYR A 99 -42.70 -14.78 -42.77
N ARG A 100 -43.96 -14.61 -43.20
CA ARG A 100 -44.99 -15.68 -43.17
C ARG A 100 -44.56 -17.03 -43.74
N PRO A 101 -43.82 -17.11 -44.87
CA PRO A 101 -43.44 -18.41 -45.44
C PRO A 101 -42.48 -19.20 -44.55
N TYR A 102 -41.76 -18.49 -43.67
CA TYR A 102 -40.66 -19.04 -42.88
C TYR A 102 -41.02 -19.19 -41.40
N TYR A 103 -41.77 -18.24 -40.84
CA TYR A 103 -42.22 -18.29 -39.45
C TYR A 103 -43.71 -18.64 -39.41
N VAL A 104 -44.01 -19.93 -39.43
CA VAL A 104 -45.38 -20.43 -39.46
C VAL A 104 -46.00 -20.28 -38.08
N LYS A 105 -46.88 -19.28 -37.95
CA LYS A 105 -47.59 -18.96 -36.71
C LYS A 105 -48.54 -20.11 -36.31
N LYS A 106 -48.39 -20.64 -35.10
CA LYS A 106 -49.09 -21.83 -34.57
C LYS A 106 -50.24 -21.50 -33.63
N ASN A 107 -50.23 -20.30 -33.07
CA ASN A 107 -51.32 -19.74 -32.28
C ASN A 107 -51.53 -18.27 -32.64
N ASN A 108 -52.61 -17.65 -32.15
CA ASN A 108 -52.91 -16.23 -32.42
C ASN A 108 -52.87 -15.86 -33.92
N TYR A 109 -53.11 -16.82 -34.81
CA TYR A 109 -52.95 -16.64 -36.25
C TYR A 109 -54.01 -15.71 -36.84
N ASP A 110 -55.18 -15.59 -36.20
CA ASP A 110 -56.24 -14.66 -36.61
C ASP A 110 -55.84 -13.18 -36.46
N ALA A 111 -54.95 -12.86 -35.51
CA ALA A 111 -54.45 -11.51 -35.28
C ALA A 111 -53.47 -11.06 -36.38
N ASP A 112 -52.83 -12.04 -37.03
CA ASP A 112 -51.98 -11.83 -38.20
C ASP A 112 -50.81 -10.86 -38.05
N ASP A 113 -50.37 -10.70 -36.80
CA ASP A 113 -49.30 -9.80 -36.39
C ASP A 113 -47.95 -10.54 -36.35
N TYR A 114 -46.93 -9.96 -36.98
CA TYR A 114 -45.55 -10.46 -37.05
C TYR A 114 -44.54 -9.42 -36.54
N SER A 115 -45.02 -8.34 -35.89
CA SER A 115 -44.19 -7.23 -35.43
C SER A 115 -43.11 -7.67 -34.45
N ASP A 116 -43.38 -8.71 -33.65
CA ASP A 116 -42.45 -9.35 -32.71
C ASP A 116 -41.25 -10.02 -33.42
N VAL A 117 -41.48 -10.87 -34.43
CA VAL A 117 -40.42 -11.52 -35.21
C VAL A 117 -39.65 -10.50 -36.06
N ILE A 118 -40.34 -9.48 -36.57
CA ILE A 118 -39.69 -8.35 -37.25
C ILE A 118 -38.74 -7.64 -36.29
N ALA A 119 -39.19 -7.29 -35.08
CA ALA A 119 -38.36 -6.63 -34.07
C ALA A 119 -37.18 -7.50 -33.62
N LEU A 120 -37.39 -8.81 -33.41
CA LEU A 120 -36.34 -9.76 -33.10
C LEU A 120 -35.25 -9.77 -34.16
N THR A 121 -35.62 -9.97 -35.42
CA THR A 121 -34.66 -10.07 -36.52
C THR A 121 -33.99 -8.74 -36.84
N ASP A 122 -34.69 -7.61 -36.68
CA ASP A 122 -34.14 -6.25 -36.81
C ASP A 122 -33.05 -6.00 -35.77
N ALA A 123 -33.32 -6.25 -34.49
CA ALA A 123 -32.34 -6.10 -33.42
C ALA A 123 -31.11 -7.01 -33.65
N LEU A 124 -31.32 -8.28 -33.97
CA LEU A 124 -30.18 -9.19 -34.18
C LEU A 124 -29.34 -8.83 -35.42
N THR A 125 -29.93 -8.20 -36.43
CA THR A 125 -29.24 -7.86 -37.69
C THR A 125 -28.64 -6.46 -37.68
N ASN A 126 -29.40 -5.45 -37.24
CA ASN A 126 -29.11 -4.04 -37.51
C ASN A 126 -28.54 -3.26 -36.32
N SER A 127 -28.55 -3.83 -35.10
CA SER A 127 -27.92 -3.19 -33.94
C SER A 127 -26.41 -2.98 -34.14
N PRO A 128 -25.83 -1.84 -33.73
CA PRO A 128 -24.37 -1.62 -33.68
C PRO A 128 -23.67 -2.60 -32.73
N ASP A 129 -22.39 -2.93 -32.99
CA ASP A 129 -21.64 -3.89 -32.15
C ASP A 129 -21.48 -3.41 -30.70
N GLU A 130 -21.44 -2.09 -30.48
CA GLU A 130 -21.34 -1.48 -29.14
C GLU A 130 -22.60 -1.70 -28.29
N THR A 131 -23.78 -1.78 -28.91
CA THR A 131 -25.08 -1.94 -28.23
C THR A 131 -25.71 -3.31 -28.46
N PHE A 132 -25.14 -4.13 -29.34
CA PHE A 132 -25.68 -5.41 -29.81
C PHE A 132 -26.14 -6.31 -28.66
N ARG A 133 -25.34 -6.44 -27.59
CA ARG A 133 -25.71 -7.27 -26.44
C ARG A 133 -27.02 -6.81 -25.81
N ALA A 134 -27.13 -5.51 -25.50
CA ALA A 134 -28.29 -4.95 -24.82
C ALA A 134 -29.54 -5.04 -25.70
N GLU A 135 -29.38 -4.80 -27.00
CA GLU A 135 -30.48 -4.89 -27.96
C GLU A 135 -30.93 -6.34 -28.18
N ALA A 136 -30.00 -7.31 -28.25
CA ALA A 136 -30.33 -8.73 -28.33
C ALA A 136 -31.00 -9.26 -27.05
N GLU A 137 -30.48 -8.92 -25.87
CA GLU A 137 -31.07 -9.31 -24.57
C GLU A 137 -32.45 -8.67 -24.33
N ALA A 138 -32.78 -7.58 -25.02
CA ALA A 138 -34.10 -6.94 -24.93
C ALA A 138 -35.19 -7.71 -25.69
N VAL A 139 -34.83 -8.45 -26.74
CA VAL A 139 -35.79 -9.17 -27.60
C VAL A 139 -35.72 -10.69 -27.46
N ALA A 140 -34.65 -11.23 -26.88
CA ALA A 140 -34.45 -12.67 -26.72
C ALA A 140 -33.86 -13.01 -25.35
N ASP A 141 -34.26 -14.15 -24.80
CA ASP A 141 -33.62 -14.73 -23.63
C ASP A 141 -32.27 -15.34 -24.05
N MET A 142 -31.27 -14.48 -24.22
CA MET A 142 -29.96 -14.88 -24.74
C MET A 142 -29.31 -15.95 -23.87
N TRP A 143 -29.51 -15.93 -22.55
CA TRP A 143 -29.01 -17.00 -21.69
C TRP A 143 -29.63 -18.36 -22.06
N GLN A 144 -30.96 -18.41 -22.25
CA GLN A 144 -31.65 -19.61 -22.73
C GLN A 144 -31.17 -20.04 -24.13
N TRP A 145 -30.99 -19.08 -25.05
CA TRP A 145 -30.53 -19.38 -26.41
C TRP A 145 -29.12 -19.95 -26.44
N LEU A 146 -28.19 -19.36 -25.68
CA LEU A 146 -26.82 -19.86 -25.60
C LEU A 146 -26.77 -21.23 -24.93
N ARG A 147 -27.67 -21.52 -23.99
CA ARG A 147 -27.82 -22.86 -23.42
C ARG A 147 -28.39 -23.86 -24.43
N TRP A 148 -29.34 -23.43 -25.26
CA TRP A 148 -29.89 -24.23 -26.36
C TRP A 148 -28.81 -24.56 -27.39
N PHE A 149 -28.05 -23.56 -27.87
CA PHE A 149 -26.94 -23.79 -28.78
C PHE A 149 -25.87 -24.69 -28.17
N ALA A 150 -25.55 -24.51 -26.88
CA ALA A 150 -24.60 -25.37 -26.18
C ALA A 150 -25.08 -26.82 -26.16
N LEU A 151 -26.37 -27.06 -25.93
CA LEU A 151 -26.91 -28.40 -25.93
C LEU A 151 -26.93 -29.02 -27.34
N GLN A 152 -27.23 -28.25 -28.38
CA GLN A 152 -27.12 -28.72 -29.77
C GLN A 152 -25.69 -29.13 -30.13
N ALA A 153 -24.69 -28.35 -29.71
CA ALA A 153 -23.29 -28.75 -29.81
C ALA A 153 -22.99 -30.04 -29.05
N ILE A 154 -23.47 -30.17 -27.82
CA ILE A 154 -23.23 -31.37 -27.00
C ILE A 154 -23.79 -32.61 -27.67
N LEU A 155 -24.96 -32.51 -28.30
CA LEU A 155 -25.64 -33.59 -29.01
C LEU A 155 -25.11 -33.85 -30.42
N ASP A 156 -24.26 -32.95 -30.94
CA ASP A 156 -23.76 -32.98 -32.31
C ASP A 156 -24.93 -32.99 -33.32
N ASN A 157 -25.81 -31.98 -33.18
CA ASN A 157 -27.00 -31.88 -34.01
C ASN A 157 -26.66 -31.44 -35.44
N HIS A 158 -26.98 -32.32 -36.41
CA HIS A 158 -26.86 -32.08 -37.85
C HIS A 158 -28.20 -32.04 -38.60
N GLU A 159 -29.31 -31.94 -37.87
CA GLU A 159 -30.63 -31.66 -38.44
C GLU A 159 -30.71 -30.23 -39.00
N GLY A 160 -31.81 -29.90 -39.65
CA GLY A 160 -32.11 -28.56 -40.21
C GLY A 160 -32.38 -27.48 -39.16
N ALA A 161 -31.98 -27.70 -37.89
CA ALA A 161 -32.18 -26.78 -36.78
C ALA A 161 -31.54 -25.40 -37.03
N LEU A 162 -31.92 -24.40 -36.23
CA LEU A 162 -31.36 -23.03 -36.31
C LEU A 162 -29.81 -22.99 -36.24
N TRP A 163 -29.21 -24.02 -35.61
CA TRP A 163 -27.77 -24.22 -35.44
C TRP A 163 -27.04 -24.74 -36.70
N ALA A 164 -27.72 -25.49 -37.58
CA ALA A 164 -27.15 -26.10 -38.77
C ALA A 164 -28.21 -26.12 -39.90
N GLY A 165 -28.03 -25.32 -40.96
CA GLY A 165 -28.93 -25.34 -42.12
C GLY A 165 -29.94 -24.19 -42.20
N SER A 166 -31.12 -24.47 -42.75
CA SER A 166 -32.14 -23.48 -43.15
C SER A 166 -33.09 -23.04 -42.03
N GLY A 167 -33.04 -23.62 -40.83
CA GLY A 167 -33.92 -23.25 -39.73
C GLY A 167 -35.32 -23.87 -39.84
N ASP A 168 -35.39 -25.19 -39.82
CA ASP A 168 -36.59 -26.01 -39.92
C ASP A 168 -37.01 -26.66 -38.59
N ASP A 169 -36.04 -27.00 -37.74
CA ASP A 169 -36.25 -27.90 -36.58
C ASP A 169 -36.22 -27.16 -35.25
N TYR A 170 -37.02 -26.10 -35.16
CA TYR A 170 -37.21 -25.34 -33.92
C TYR A 170 -38.51 -24.54 -33.92
N PHE A 171 -38.93 -24.13 -32.72
CA PHE A 171 -39.97 -23.12 -32.56
C PHE A 171 -39.44 -21.92 -31.79
N LEU A 172 -40.04 -20.76 -32.08
CA LEU A 172 -39.90 -19.53 -31.32
C LEU A 172 -41.17 -19.31 -30.52
N TYR A 173 -41.02 -19.04 -29.23
CA TYR A 173 -42.11 -18.57 -28.39
C TYR A 173 -41.77 -17.19 -27.83
N HIS A 174 -42.61 -16.20 -28.15
CA HIS A 174 -42.51 -14.84 -27.63
C HIS A 174 -43.27 -14.76 -26.31
N ARG A 175 -42.54 -14.57 -25.20
CA ARG A 175 -43.11 -14.53 -23.85
C ARG A 175 -43.71 -13.16 -23.54
N PRO A 176 -45.01 -13.07 -23.19
CA PRO A 176 -45.63 -11.81 -22.77
C PRO A 176 -45.04 -11.21 -21.50
N SER A 177 -44.57 -12.05 -20.57
CA SER A 177 -44.10 -11.61 -19.25
C SER A 177 -42.89 -10.67 -19.30
N ASP A 178 -42.04 -10.81 -20.31
CA ASP A 178 -40.79 -10.06 -20.43
C ASP A 178 -40.46 -9.61 -21.86
N ASP A 179 -41.37 -9.80 -22.82
CA ASP A 179 -41.24 -9.41 -24.22
C ASP A 179 -40.08 -10.10 -24.97
N ARG A 180 -39.59 -11.25 -24.45
CA ARG A 180 -38.44 -11.96 -25.01
C ARG A 180 -38.81 -13.29 -25.66
N PHE A 181 -38.10 -13.59 -26.74
CA PHE A 181 -38.18 -14.89 -27.41
C PHE A 181 -37.36 -15.97 -26.70
N VAL A 182 -37.92 -17.18 -26.62
CA VAL A 182 -37.24 -18.41 -26.21
C VAL A 182 -37.27 -19.44 -27.35
N LEU A 183 -36.26 -20.30 -27.42
CA LEU A 183 -36.20 -21.41 -28.37
C LEU A 183 -36.83 -22.68 -27.77
N ILE A 184 -37.62 -23.39 -28.56
CA ILE A 184 -38.17 -24.71 -28.23
C ILE A 184 -37.58 -25.70 -29.24
N SER A 185 -37.03 -26.81 -28.75
CA SER A 185 -36.39 -27.80 -29.62
C SER A 185 -37.42 -28.71 -30.30
N TRP A 186 -37.09 -29.17 -31.50
CA TRP A 186 -37.92 -30.06 -32.33
C TRP A 186 -37.03 -30.92 -33.23
N ASP A 187 -37.52 -32.07 -33.69
CA ASP A 187 -36.88 -33.04 -34.62
C ASP A 187 -35.43 -33.41 -34.24
N HIS A 188 -35.26 -34.57 -33.59
CA HIS A 188 -33.99 -34.97 -32.98
C HIS A 188 -33.56 -36.41 -33.35
N ASP A 189 -33.86 -36.86 -34.57
CA ASP A 189 -33.56 -38.21 -35.04
C ASP A 189 -32.08 -38.39 -35.48
N THR A 190 -31.39 -37.38 -36.00
CA THR A 190 -29.96 -37.45 -36.39
C THR A 190 -29.02 -36.79 -35.37
N LEU A 191 -28.93 -37.36 -34.16
CA LEU A 191 -28.06 -36.91 -33.06
C LEU A 191 -27.12 -38.00 -32.56
N PHE A 192 -26.17 -37.66 -31.68
CA PHE A 192 -25.26 -38.60 -31.00
C PHE A 192 -24.32 -39.37 -31.95
N LEU A 193 -23.91 -38.77 -33.07
CA LEU A 193 -23.13 -39.47 -34.10
C LEU A 193 -21.61 -39.28 -33.96
N PHE A 194 -21.13 -38.05 -33.87
CA PHE A 194 -19.71 -37.75 -33.98
C PHE A 194 -19.16 -37.07 -32.72
N PRO A 195 -18.67 -37.86 -31.73
CA PRO A 195 -18.30 -37.30 -30.43
C PRO A 195 -17.08 -36.34 -30.48
N ASN A 196 -16.31 -36.34 -31.58
CA ASN A 196 -15.11 -35.53 -31.75
C ASN A 196 -15.34 -34.24 -32.55
N HIS A 197 -16.57 -33.94 -32.98
CA HIS A 197 -16.86 -32.76 -33.76
C HIS A 197 -16.68 -31.45 -32.97
N SER A 198 -16.48 -30.36 -33.71
CA SER A 198 -16.19 -29.06 -33.11
C SER A 198 -17.43 -28.47 -32.45
N VAL A 199 -17.29 -27.88 -31.27
CA VAL A 199 -18.34 -27.03 -30.68
C VAL A 199 -18.49 -25.71 -31.47
N TRP A 200 -17.67 -25.48 -32.49
CA TRP A 200 -17.70 -24.31 -33.37
C TRP A 200 -18.16 -24.64 -34.79
N GLU A 201 -18.81 -25.78 -35.01
CA GLU A 201 -19.50 -26.09 -36.27
C GLU A 201 -20.46 -25.00 -36.81
N PRO A 202 -21.12 -24.17 -35.98
CA PRO A 202 -21.96 -23.08 -36.48
C PRO A 202 -21.18 -22.06 -37.30
N ASN A 203 -19.89 -21.88 -37.02
CA ASN A 203 -19.05 -21.01 -37.81
C ASN A 203 -18.82 -21.54 -39.24
N TRP A 204 -19.17 -22.81 -39.51
CA TRP A 204 -19.05 -23.42 -40.82
C TRP A 204 -20.37 -23.44 -41.58
N TYR A 205 -21.50 -23.64 -40.88
CA TYR A 205 -22.79 -23.94 -41.51
C TYR A 205 -23.95 -23.03 -41.10
N ALA A 206 -23.88 -22.39 -39.94
CA ALA A 206 -25.01 -21.63 -39.43
C ALA A 206 -25.19 -20.30 -40.19
N PRO A 207 -26.41 -19.74 -40.18
CA PRO A 207 -26.68 -18.40 -40.68
C PRO A 207 -25.81 -17.32 -40.03
N GLN A 208 -25.60 -16.21 -40.73
CA GLN A 208 -24.75 -15.09 -40.28
C GLN A 208 -25.15 -14.56 -38.90
N ILE A 209 -26.45 -14.55 -38.59
CA ILE A 209 -26.97 -14.05 -37.31
C ILE A 209 -26.58 -14.96 -36.14
N VAL A 210 -26.66 -16.28 -36.33
CA VAL A 210 -26.20 -17.25 -35.32
C VAL A 210 -24.70 -17.15 -35.10
N GLN A 211 -23.92 -16.98 -36.19
CA GLN A 211 -22.48 -16.73 -36.08
C GLN A 211 -22.20 -15.43 -35.31
N ARG A 212 -22.95 -14.35 -35.57
CA ARG A 212 -22.80 -13.08 -34.84
C ARG A 212 -23.05 -13.26 -33.35
N ILE A 213 -24.13 -13.95 -32.98
CA ILE A 213 -24.46 -14.26 -31.58
C ILE A 213 -23.31 -15.05 -30.93
N LEU A 214 -22.91 -16.17 -31.53
CA LEU A 214 -21.92 -17.08 -30.94
C LEU A 214 -20.50 -16.50 -30.88
N ASN A 215 -20.16 -15.55 -31.77
CA ASN A 215 -18.86 -14.88 -31.79
C ASN A 215 -18.84 -13.56 -31.00
N TYR A 216 -19.96 -13.12 -30.43
CA TYR A 216 -19.96 -11.96 -29.53
C TYR A 216 -19.36 -12.35 -28.16
N PRO A 217 -18.29 -11.68 -27.68
CA PRO A 217 -17.48 -12.18 -26.57
C PRO A 217 -18.25 -12.61 -25.30
N TYR A 218 -19.26 -11.84 -24.89
CA TYR A 218 -20.10 -12.19 -23.74
C TYR A 218 -20.90 -13.48 -23.97
N PHE A 219 -21.50 -13.61 -25.14
CA PHE A 219 -22.30 -14.78 -25.50
C PHE A 219 -21.42 -16.00 -25.75
N THR A 220 -20.23 -15.85 -26.35
CA THR A 220 -19.21 -16.91 -26.44
C THR A 220 -18.85 -17.45 -25.06
N ARG A 221 -18.72 -16.58 -24.06
CA ARG A 221 -18.42 -17.00 -22.67
C ARG A 221 -19.57 -17.81 -22.07
N TRP A 222 -20.81 -17.33 -22.19
CA TRP A 222 -21.99 -18.06 -21.73
C TRP A 222 -22.16 -19.40 -22.43
N TYR A 223 -21.87 -19.45 -23.73
CA TYR A 223 -21.84 -20.70 -24.50
C TYR A 223 -20.85 -21.72 -23.91
N TYR A 224 -19.61 -21.31 -23.64
CA TYR A 224 -18.64 -22.18 -22.96
C TYR A 224 -19.09 -22.57 -21.55
N GLN A 225 -19.67 -21.66 -20.78
CA GLN A 225 -20.20 -21.92 -19.45
C GLN A 225 -21.31 -22.97 -19.49
N HIS A 226 -22.22 -22.88 -20.45
CA HIS A 226 -23.29 -23.85 -20.66
C HIS A 226 -22.75 -25.21 -21.10
N ILE A 227 -21.78 -25.26 -22.03
CA ILE A 227 -21.14 -26.52 -22.41
C ILE A 227 -20.54 -27.22 -21.20
N ALA A 228 -19.72 -26.49 -20.42
CA ALA A 228 -19.07 -27.03 -19.23
C ALA A 228 -20.10 -27.46 -18.18
N SER A 229 -21.13 -26.64 -17.93
CA SER A 229 -22.19 -26.92 -16.98
C SER A 229 -22.96 -28.19 -17.36
N ILE A 230 -23.41 -28.31 -18.60
CA ILE A 230 -24.23 -29.44 -19.04
C ILE A 230 -23.38 -30.73 -19.05
N ALA A 231 -22.15 -30.67 -19.56
CA ALA A 231 -21.24 -31.82 -19.57
C ALA A 231 -20.91 -32.33 -18.15
N ALA A 232 -20.83 -31.43 -17.16
CA ALA A 232 -20.57 -31.79 -15.77
C ALA A 232 -21.81 -32.31 -15.03
N ASN A 233 -23.02 -31.97 -15.49
CA ASN A 233 -24.27 -32.29 -14.80
C ASN A 233 -25.18 -33.16 -15.67
N GLU A 234 -26.09 -32.56 -16.44
CA GLU A 234 -27.17 -33.26 -17.13
C GLU A 234 -26.67 -34.27 -18.17
N PHE A 235 -25.54 -34.00 -18.83
CA PHE A 235 -24.93 -34.90 -19.82
C PHE A 235 -23.81 -35.78 -19.23
N SER A 236 -23.62 -35.77 -17.91
CA SER A 236 -22.59 -36.61 -17.28
C SER A 236 -22.89 -38.10 -17.45
N VAL A 237 -21.85 -38.94 -17.40
CA VAL A 237 -22.00 -40.41 -17.43
C VAL A 237 -22.95 -40.90 -16.33
N ALA A 238 -22.88 -40.29 -15.14
CA ALA A 238 -23.71 -40.65 -14.00
C ALA A 238 -25.21 -40.41 -14.26
N GLU A 239 -25.55 -39.38 -15.02
CA GLU A 239 -26.94 -39.07 -15.37
C GLU A 239 -27.42 -39.80 -16.64
N MET A 240 -26.57 -39.91 -17.66
CA MET A 240 -26.97 -40.45 -18.95
C MET A 240 -27.08 -41.97 -18.95
N TYR A 241 -26.14 -42.69 -18.34
CA TYR A 241 -26.10 -44.17 -18.45
C TYR A 241 -27.34 -44.85 -17.87
N PRO A 242 -27.82 -44.51 -16.66
CA PRO A 242 -29.04 -45.11 -16.12
C PRO A 242 -30.28 -44.86 -16.97
N ARG A 243 -30.34 -43.72 -17.68
CA ARG A 243 -31.47 -43.38 -18.55
C ARG A 243 -31.43 -44.15 -19.86
N ILE A 244 -30.24 -44.31 -20.44
CA ILE A 244 -30.02 -45.17 -21.61
C ILE A 244 -30.37 -46.63 -21.26
N ASP A 245 -29.99 -47.10 -20.08
CA ASP A 245 -30.33 -48.45 -19.58
C ASP A 245 -31.83 -48.63 -19.33
N ALA A 246 -32.55 -47.56 -19.01
CA ALA A 246 -33.99 -47.58 -18.80
C ALA A 246 -34.81 -47.54 -20.11
N LEU A 247 -34.18 -47.32 -21.27
CA LEU A 247 -34.90 -47.35 -22.56
C LEU A 247 -35.57 -48.71 -22.78
N PRO A 248 -36.81 -48.74 -23.32
CA PRO A 248 -37.56 -49.99 -23.51
C PRO A 248 -36.92 -50.93 -24.53
N ALA A 249 -37.29 -52.21 -24.48
CA ALA A 249 -36.70 -53.27 -25.30
C ALA A 249 -36.80 -53.09 -26.83
N VAL A 250 -37.64 -52.15 -27.30
CA VAL A 250 -37.67 -51.73 -28.71
C VAL A 250 -36.35 -51.08 -29.15
N VAL A 251 -35.63 -50.43 -28.24
CA VAL A 251 -34.26 -49.95 -28.48
C VAL A 251 -33.31 -51.14 -28.27
N SER A 252 -32.42 -51.41 -29.24
CA SER A 252 -31.53 -52.58 -29.16
C SER A 252 -30.40 -52.39 -28.15
N GLU A 253 -29.75 -53.48 -27.73
CA GLU A 253 -28.53 -53.37 -26.88
C GLU A 253 -27.40 -52.64 -27.63
N GLY A 254 -27.28 -52.84 -28.94
CA GLY A 254 -26.29 -52.13 -29.77
C GLY A 254 -26.48 -50.62 -29.75
N ASP A 255 -27.71 -50.14 -29.94
CA ASP A 255 -28.01 -48.70 -29.93
C ASP A 255 -27.75 -48.06 -28.56
N ARG A 256 -28.06 -48.79 -27.47
CA ARG A 256 -27.72 -48.35 -26.11
C ARG A 256 -26.21 -48.24 -25.92
N ASP A 257 -25.44 -49.20 -26.41
CA ASP A 257 -23.98 -49.18 -26.34
C ASP A 257 -23.39 -48.02 -27.15
N GLU A 258 -23.93 -47.73 -28.33
CA GLU A 258 -23.53 -46.57 -29.15
C GLU A 258 -23.77 -45.24 -28.41
N LEU A 259 -24.96 -45.04 -27.83
CA LEU A 259 -25.26 -43.85 -27.03
C LEU A 259 -24.29 -43.69 -25.84
N LYS A 260 -23.99 -44.77 -25.13
CA LYS A 260 -23.04 -44.75 -24.00
C LYS A 260 -21.61 -44.44 -24.44
N GLN A 261 -21.18 -44.98 -25.58
CA GLN A 261 -19.87 -44.69 -26.18
C GLN A 261 -19.77 -43.23 -26.61
N TYR A 262 -20.82 -42.68 -27.23
CA TYR A 262 -20.89 -41.27 -27.58
C TYR A 262 -20.72 -40.38 -26.34
N VAL A 263 -21.52 -40.60 -25.29
CA VAL A 263 -21.45 -39.80 -24.05
C VAL A 263 -20.04 -39.84 -23.46
N ALA A 264 -19.44 -41.03 -23.34
CA ALA A 264 -18.10 -41.19 -22.78
C ALA A 264 -17.01 -40.50 -23.61
N ALA A 265 -17.12 -40.51 -24.93
CA ALA A 265 -16.15 -39.87 -25.83
C ALA A 265 -16.38 -38.35 -25.95
N ARG A 266 -17.63 -37.89 -25.89
CA ARG A 266 -18.00 -36.49 -26.13
C ARG A 266 -17.56 -35.58 -24.98
N ILE A 267 -17.72 -35.99 -23.72
CA ILE A 267 -17.36 -35.17 -22.55
C ILE A 267 -15.89 -34.67 -22.57
N PRO A 268 -14.85 -35.52 -22.76
CA PRO A 268 -13.48 -35.03 -22.86
C PRO A 268 -13.23 -34.19 -24.13
N ALA A 269 -13.92 -34.49 -25.24
CA ALA A 269 -13.82 -33.70 -26.47
C ALA A 269 -14.38 -32.28 -26.28
N LEU A 270 -15.50 -32.12 -25.57
CA LEU A 270 -16.09 -30.82 -25.23
C LEU A 270 -15.12 -30.00 -24.36
N ASN A 271 -14.63 -30.59 -23.28
CA ASN A 271 -13.76 -29.90 -22.33
C ASN A 271 -12.43 -29.44 -22.95
N SER A 272 -11.89 -30.20 -23.90
CA SER A 272 -10.64 -29.84 -24.58
C SER A 272 -10.76 -28.63 -25.53
N GLN A 273 -11.99 -28.29 -25.93
CA GLN A 273 -12.28 -27.14 -26.80
C GLN A 273 -12.55 -25.84 -26.02
N ILE A 274 -12.62 -25.90 -24.68
CA ILE A 274 -12.80 -24.73 -23.82
C ILE A 274 -11.42 -24.13 -23.48
N PRO A 275 -11.17 -22.83 -23.77
CA PRO A 275 -9.92 -22.17 -23.42
C PRO A 275 -9.57 -22.30 -21.93
N GLN A 276 -8.34 -22.73 -21.65
CA GLN A 276 -7.84 -22.98 -20.28
C GLN A 276 -7.13 -21.76 -19.67
N THR A 277 -7.46 -20.56 -20.13
CA THR A 277 -6.90 -19.30 -19.66
C THR A 277 -7.19 -19.06 -18.16
N ARG A 278 -6.25 -18.44 -17.46
CA ARG A 278 -6.33 -18.13 -16.02
C ARG A 278 -6.38 -16.64 -15.78
N LEU A 279 -6.87 -16.24 -14.61
CA LEU A 279 -6.93 -14.83 -14.25
C LEU A 279 -5.53 -14.22 -14.16
N SER A 280 -5.31 -13.17 -14.94
CA SER A 280 -4.08 -12.37 -14.93
C SER A 280 -4.40 -10.89 -15.07
N ILE A 281 -3.42 -10.05 -14.72
CA ILE A 281 -3.40 -8.62 -15.04
C ILE A 281 -2.21 -8.42 -15.96
N THR A 282 -2.44 -7.95 -17.19
CA THR A 282 -1.39 -7.70 -18.19
C THR A 282 -0.94 -6.24 -18.17
N THR A 283 -1.79 -5.31 -17.69
CA THR A 283 -1.40 -3.91 -17.49
C THR A 283 -0.16 -3.83 -16.61
N ASN A 284 0.89 -3.21 -17.13
CA ASN A 284 2.21 -3.11 -16.49
C ASN A 284 2.76 -4.47 -15.99
N GLY A 285 2.46 -5.56 -16.70
CA GLY A 285 2.87 -6.91 -16.29
C GLY A 285 2.31 -7.37 -14.94
N GLY A 286 1.19 -6.77 -14.51
CA GLY A 286 0.56 -7.04 -13.21
C GLY A 286 1.28 -6.42 -12.02
N GLN A 287 2.28 -5.56 -12.24
CA GLN A 287 3.01 -4.87 -11.18
C GLN A 287 2.39 -3.51 -10.89
N ASN A 288 2.45 -3.08 -9.62
CA ASN A 288 2.06 -1.73 -9.21
C ASN A 288 2.83 -0.66 -10.01
N PHE A 289 2.22 0.48 -10.28
CA PHE A 289 2.88 1.56 -11.05
C PHE A 289 2.38 2.95 -10.72
N LEU A 290 3.19 3.94 -11.09
CA LEU A 290 2.91 5.36 -10.97
C LEU A 290 2.36 5.91 -12.30
N THR A 291 1.35 6.78 -12.25
CA THR A 291 0.83 7.50 -13.41
C THR A 291 0.45 8.93 -13.07
N LYS A 292 0.57 9.84 -14.04
CA LYS A 292 0.07 11.22 -13.94
C LYS A 292 -1.39 11.35 -14.40
N GLN A 293 -1.95 10.29 -14.99
CA GLN A 293 -3.31 10.28 -15.50
C GLN A 293 -4.32 10.25 -14.34
N THR A 294 -5.49 10.83 -14.58
CA THR A 294 -6.62 10.81 -13.64
C THR A 294 -7.48 9.55 -13.77
N GLU A 295 -7.17 8.71 -14.75
CA GLU A 295 -7.87 7.46 -15.06
C GLU A 295 -6.86 6.36 -15.36
N VAL A 296 -7.29 5.11 -15.20
CA VAL A 296 -6.52 3.93 -15.56
C VAL A 296 -7.41 2.95 -16.33
N THR A 297 -6.82 2.29 -17.32
CA THR A 297 -7.38 1.08 -17.94
C THR A 297 -6.55 -0.12 -17.51
N LEU A 298 -7.19 -1.04 -16.80
CA LEU A 298 -6.65 -2.33 -16.43
C LEU A 298 -7.13 -3.38 -17.42
N GLU A 299 -6.22 -4.26 -17.82
CA GLU A 299 -6.47 -5.32 -18.77
C GLU A 299 -5.82 -6.61 -18.28
N GLY A 300 -6.34 -7.73 -18.75
CA GLY A 300 -5.78 -9.02 -18.43
C GLY A 300 -6.48 -10.16 -19.12
N GLU A 301 -6.09 -11.37 -18.74
CA GLU A 301 -6.70 -12.59 -19.23
C GLU A 301 -7.60 -13.21 -18.16
N CYS A 302 -8.60 -13.96 -18.58
CA CYS A 302 -9.49 -14.70 -17.69
C CYS A 302 -10.03 -15.97 -18.37
N SER A 303 -10.53 -16.90 -17.57
CA SER A 303 -11.27 -18.04 -18.09
C SER A 303 -12.59 -17.58 -18.71
N PRO A 304 -13.06 -18.19 -19.82
CA PRO A 304 -14.41 -17.94 -20.32
C PRO A 304 -15.50 -18.49 -19.39
N LEU A 305 -15.12 -19.41 -18.47
CA LEU A 305 -16.07 -20.09 -17.58
C LEU A 305 -16.52 -19.26 -16.37
N ARG A 306 -15.91 -18.10 -16.13
CA ARG A 306 -16.18 -17.29 -14.93
C ARG A 306 -16.01 -15.82 -15.23
N ASP A 307 -16.91 -15.00 -14.70
CA ASP A 307 -16.85 -13.55 -14.85
C ASP A 307 -15.87 -12.90 -13.90
N VAL A 308 -15.28 -11.79 -14.35
CA VAL A 308 -14.32 -10.97 -13.63
C VAL A 308 -15.04 -9.86 -12.87
N TYR A 309 -14.68 -9.71 -11.60
CA TYR A 309 -15.15 -8.70 -10.68
C TYR A 309 -13.99 -7.82 -10.23
N VAL A 310 -14.21 -6.51 -10.15
CA VAL A 310 -13.19 -5.55 -9.69
C VAL A 310 -13.72 -4.83 -8.45
N ASN A 311 -13.01 -4.91 -7.33
CA ASN A 311 -13.39 -4.29 -6.05
C ASN A 311 -14.81 -4.66 -5.56
N GLY A 312 -15.30 -5.84 -5.93
CA GLY A 312 -16.66 -6.30 -5.61
C GLY A 312 -17.76 -5.72 -6.51
N GLU A 313 -17.42 -4.88 -7.48
CA GLU A 313 -18.37 -4.47 -8.53
C GLU A 313 -18.66 -5.68 -9.44
N GLY A 314 -19.94 -6.10 -9.48
CA GLY A 314 -20.47 -7.12 -10.41
C GLY A 314 -21.49 -8.13 -9.85
N GLY A 315 -21.88 -8.02 -8.57
CA GLY A 315 -22.79 -8.96 -7.91
C GLY A 315 -24.29 -8.92 -8.29
N THR A 316 -24.69 -8.38 -9.45
CA THR A 316 -26.08 -8.45 -9.94
C THR A 316 -26.09 -9.00 -11.36
N LEU A 317 -27.15 -9.72 -11.74
CA LEU A 317 -27.38 -10.38 -13.05
C LEU A 317 -27.24 -9.45 -14.29
N HIS A 318 -26.94 -8.17 -14.08
CA HIS A 318 -26.52 -7.20 -15.06
C HIS A 318 -25.14 -6.70 -14.65
N VAL A 319 -24.12 -7.07 -15.43
CA VAL A 319 -22.74 -6.61 -15.28
C VAL A 319 -22.77 -5.07 -15.16
N PRO A 320 -22.19 -4.46 -14.11
CA PRO A 320 -22.03 -3.02 -14.08
C PRO A 320 -21.16 -2.60 -15.27
N LEU A 321 -21.57 -1.55 -15.98
CA LEU A 321 -21.06 -0.97 -17.24
C LEU A 321 -19.53 -0.86 -17.45
N ARG A 322 -18.68 -1.26 -16.51
CA ARG A 322 -17.23 -0.96 -16.48
C ARG A 322 -16.30 -2.14 -16.78
N VAL A 323 -16.69 -3.39 -16.53
CA VAL A 323 -15.91 -4.56 -16.99
C VAL A 323 -16.38 -4.93 -18.38
N GLN A 324 -15.45 -5.02 -19.33
CA GLN A 324 -15.69 -5.37 -20.71
C GLN A 324 -14.86 -6.61 -21.08
N TYR A 325 -15.38 -7.43 -22.00
CA TYR A 325 -14.64 -8.56 -22.56
C TYR A 325 -14.31 -8.30 -24.03
N PRO A 326 -13.11 -7.79 -24.36
CA PRO A 326 -12.69 -7.65 -25.76
C PRO A 326 -12.65 -8.98 -26.52
N THR A 327 -12.32 -10.08 -25.83
CA THR A 327 -12.46 -11.46 -26.33
C THR A 327 -13.06 -12.33 -25.23
N ALA A 328 -13.44 -13.57 -25.55
CA ALA A 328 -13.95 -14.51 -24.55
C ALA A 328 -12.96 -14.80 -23.40
N THR A 329 -11.67 -14.53 -23.59
CA THR A 329 -10.59 -14.84 -22.63
C THR A 329 -9.82 -13.60 -22.16
N THR A 330 -10.23 -12.39 -22.54
CA THR A 330 -9.59 -11.15 -22.07
C THR A 330 -10.61 -10.23 -21.46
N TRP A 331 -10.20 -9.49 -20.43
CA TRP A 331 -11.03 -8.52 -19.75
C TRP A 331 -10.36 -7.15 -19.76
N ARG A 332 -11.19 -6.10 -19.69
CA ARG A 332 -10.79 -4.70 -19.61
C ARG A 332 -11.66 -3.99 -18.58
N TYR A 333 -11.06 -3.12 -17.78
CA TYR A 333 -11.74 -2.30 -16.78
C TYR A 333 -11.15 -0.90 -16.75
N THR A 334 -11.99 0.13 -16.84
CA THR A 334 -11.56 1.53 -16.76
C THR A 334 -12.16 2.22 -15.53
N SER A 335 -11.33 2.96 -14.79
CA SER A 335 -11.74 3.70 -13.59
C SER A 335 -10.95 4.99 -13.41
N THR A 336 -11.56 5.96 -12.75
CA THR A 336 -10.87 7.16 -12.25
C THR A 336 -9.94 6.81 -11.07
N LEU A 337 -8.93 7.65 -10.85
CA LEU A 337 -7.93 7.57 -9.78
C LEU A 337 -8.11 8.74 -8.80
N PRO A 338 -9.10 8.68 -7.89
CA PRO A 338 -9.42 9.78 -6.98
C PRO A 338 -8.37 9.97 -5.87
N ARG A 339 -7.55 8.97 -5.60
CA ARG A 339 -6.55 8.98 -4.50
C ARG A 339 -5.13 8.89 -5.04
N ARG A 340 -4.14 9.10 -4.16
CA ARG A 340 -2.75 8.71 -4.40
C ARG A 340 -2.66 7.21 -4.62
N ASP A 341 -3.12 6.42 -3.66
CA ASP A 341 -3.06 4.95 -3.70
C ASP A 341 -4.44 4.40 -4.11
N ASN A 342 -4.54 3.79 -5.29
CA ASN A 342 -5.78 3.21 -5.81
C ASN A 342 -5.59 1.70 -5.94
N VAL A 343 -6.15 0.95 -4.98
CA VAL A 343 -6.06 -0.50 -4.94
C VAL A 343 -7.21 -1.11 -5.74
N PHE A 344 -6.87 -2.03 -6.64
CA PHE A 344 -7.82 -2.83 -7.40
C PHE A 344 -7.63 -4.30 -7.06
N VAL A 345 -8.69 -4.93 -6.57
CA VAL A 345 -8.79 -6.38 -6.36
C VAL A 345 -9.60 -6.96 -7.50
N ILE A 346 -8.95 -7.75 -8.35
CA ILE A 346 -9.54 -8.40 -9.52
C ILE A 346 -9.74 -9.87 -9.16
N THR A 347 -10.95 -10.40 -9.27
CA THR A 347 -11.24 -11.81 -8.99
C THR A 347 -12.20 -12.41 -10.00
N ASP A 348 -12.07 -13.71 -10.28
CA ASP A 348 -13.06 -14.50 -11.04
C ASP A 348 -13.86 -15.46 -10.13
N GLY A 349 -13.77 -15.28 -8.81
CA GLY A 349 -14.36 -16.16 -7.78
C GLY A 349 -13.49 -17.35 -7.40
N LEU A 350 -12.53 -17.78 -8.24
CA LEU A 350 -11.58 -18.84 -7.92
C LEU A 350 -10.18 -18.27 -7.64
N ASP A 351 -9.73 -17.37 -8.51
CA ASP A 351 -8.47 -16.67 -8.43
C ASP A 351 -8.71 -15.20 -8.03
N SER A 352 -7.72 -14.62 -7.35
CA SER A 352 -7.68 -13.19 -7.05
C SER A 352 -6.30 -12.60 -7.34
N ARG A 353 -6.28 -11.37 -7.84
CA ARG A 353 -5.08 -10.57 -8.11
C ARG A 353 -5.29 -9.15 -7.58
N THR A 354 -4.21 -8.51 -7.18
CA THR A 354 -4.25 -7.13 -6.68
C THR A 354 -3.21 -6.31 -7.42
N ILE A 355 -3.60 -5.11 -7.84
CA ILE A 355 -2.71 -4.08 -8.38
C ILE A 355 -3.03 -2.75 -7.72
N THR A 356 -2.00 -2.03 -7.31
CA THR A 356 -2.12 -0.66 -6.81
C THR A 356 -1.59 0.29 -7.88
N VAL A 357 -2.44 1.23 -8.29
CA VAL A 357 -2.11 2.29 -9.21
C VAL A 357 -1.92 3.56 -8.41
N TYR A 358 -0.69 4.05 -8.39
CA TYR A 358 -0.28 5.24 -7.69
C TYR A 358 -0.48 6.45 -8.61
N ARG A 359 -1.29 7.44 -8.22
CA ARG A 359 -1.46 8.69 -8.97
C ARG A 359 -0.43 9.72 -8.49
N ASP A 360 0.40 10.23 -9.37
CA ASP A 360 1.30 11.33 -9.03
C ASP A 360 0.49 12.63 -8.83
N ILE A 361 0.39 13.07 -7.58
CA ILE A 361 -0.41 14.24 -7.16
C ILE A 361 0.42 15.37 -6.56
N PHE A 362 1.71 15.15 -6.31
CA PHE A 362 2.55 16.11 -5.61
C PHE A 362 4.02 15.91 -5.97
N HIS A 363 4.65 16.96 -6.53
CA HIS A 363 6.05 16.96 -6.98
C HIS A 363 6.81 18.24 -6.59
N GLY A 364 6.24 19.06 -5.71
CA GLY A 364 6.78 20.36 -5.30
C GLY A 364 6.03 21.54 -5.90
N GLY A 365 6.67 22.71 -5.89
CA GLY A 365 6.10 23.99 -6.28
C GLY A 365 5.85 24.92 -5.09
N THR A 366 5.41 26.14 -5.41
CA THR A 366 4.92 27.08 -4.38
C THR A 366 3.48 26.76 -4.05
N LEU A 367 3.21 26.42 -2.79
CA LEU A 367 1.87 26.08 -2.33
C LEU A 367 0.96 27.31 -2.36
N THR A 368 -0.28 27.13 -2.83
CA THR A 368 -1.30 28.19 -2.89
C THR A 368 -2.40 28.04 -1.84
N GLU A 369 -2.44 26.90 -1.16
CA GLU A 369 -3.41 26.55 -0.12
C GLU A 369 -2.78 25.55 0.86
N ASP A 370 -3.41 25.40 2.03
CA ASP A 370 -3.02 24.38 3.00
C ASP A 370 -3.00 23.01 2.32
N THR A 371 -1.85 22.34 2.40
CA THR A 371 -1.60 21.11 1.66
C THR A 371 -1.25 20.00 2.64
N THR A 372 -1.95 18.87 2.53
CA THR A 372 -1.60 17.64 3.25
C THR A 372 -1.03 16.64 2.25
N ILE A 373 0.19 16.16 2.49
CA ILE A 373 0.78 15.06 1.72
C ILE A 373 0.37 13.76 2.44
N PRO A 374 -0.53 12.95 1.84
CA PRO A 374 -1.04 11.77 2.51
C PRO A 374 -0.02 10.64 2.54
N THR A 375 -0.15 9.71 3.49
CA THR A 375 0.64 8.48 3.51
C THR A 375 0.43 7.69 2.21
N SER A 376 1.51 7.12 1.67
CA SER A 376 1.48 6.33 0.44
C SER A 376 2.42 5.14 0.54
N GLY A 377 2.02 4.01 -0.06
CA GLY A 377 2.90 2.84 -0.25
C GLY A 377 4.03 3.07 -1.27
N TYR A 378 4.08 4.23 -1.92
CA TYR A 378 5.09 4.57 -2.91
C TYR A 378 5.67 5.98 -2.67
N PRO A 379 7.01 6.16 -2.62
CA PRO A 379 7.64 7.47 -2.37
C PRO A 379 7.14 8.59 -3.31
N TYR A 380 7.08 9.80 -2.78
CA TYR A 380 6.84 11.00 -3.57
C TYR A 380 8.15 11.48 -4.17
N VAL A 381 8.16 11.67 -5.49
CA VAL A 381 9.28 12.27 -6.18
C VAL A 381 9.09 13.78 -6.20
N ILE A 382 10.01 14.51 -5.58
CA ILE A 382 10.00 15.96 -5.53
C ILE A 382 10.95 16.51 -6.60
N SER A 383 10.39 16.86 -7.75
CA SER A 383 11.13 17.42 -8.91
C SER A 383 11.21 18.94 -8.91
N GLU A 384 10.39 19.61 -8.09
CA GLU A 384 10.42 21.07 -7.89
C GLU A 384 10.65 21.39 -6.42
N ASN A 385 11.22 22.57 -6.12
CA ASN A 385 11.36 23.01 -4.72
C ASN A 385 9.97 23.12 -4.09
N ILE A 386 9.84 22.69 -2.83
CA ILE A 386 8.62 22.91 -2.06
C ILE A 386 8.76 24.28 -1.39
N VAL A 387 7.87 25.21 -1.70
CA VAL A 387 7.83 26.53 -1.04
C VAL A 387 6.49 26.67 -0.33
N VAL A 388 6.53 26.90 0.99
CA VAL A 388 5.35 27.09 1.85
C VAL A 388 5.24 28.57 2.23
N PRO A 389 4.39 29.38 1.56
CA PRO A 389 4.29 30.82 1.81
C PRO A 389 3.61 31.18 3.13
N GLU A 390 3.67 32.46 3.49
CA GLU A 390 2.99 33.02 4.64
C GLU A 390 1.49 32.69 4.63
N GLY A 391 0.98 32.26 5.80
CA GLY A 391 -0.42 31.88 5.97
C GLY A 391 -0.77 30.46 5.51
N ILE A 392 0.15 29.74 4.87
CA ILE A 392 -0.06 28.35 4.39
C ILE A 392 0.63 27.34 5.31
N THR A 393 -0.06 26.22 5.55
CA THR A 393 0.47 25.06 6.27
C THR A 393 0.70 23.89 5.32
N LEU A 394 1.93 23.34 5.34
CA LEU A 394 2.24 22.03 4.80
C LEU A 394 2.20 20.99 5.92
N THR A 395 1.31 20.01 5.78
CA THR A 395 1.25 18.83 6.67
C THR A 395 1.77 17.61 5.92
N ILE A 396 2.69 16.88 6.53
CA ILE A 396 3.22 15.62 6.01
C ILE A 396 2.74 14.52 6.96
N GLU A 397 1.92 13.58 6.46
CA GLU A 397 1.39 12.51 7.28
C GLU A 397 2.48 11.49 7.69
N PRO A 398 2.29 10.76 8.81
CA PRO A 398 3.21 9.69 9.22
C PRO A 398 3.50 8.68 8.11
N GLY A 399 4.74 8.21 8.03
CA GLY A 399 5.18 7.20 7.05
C GLY A 399 5.42 7.72 5.63
N VAL A 400 5.22 9.02 5.37
CA VAL A 400 5.52 9.60 4.06
C VAL A 400 7.03 9.59 3.80
N THR A 401 7.41 9.13 2.60
CA THR A 401 8.75 9.31 2.05
C THR A 401 8.74 10.35 0.94
N LEU A 402 9.50 11.43 1.11
CA LEU A 402 9.79 12.42 0.07
C LEU A 402 11.21 12.20 -0.46
N GLN A 403 11.31 11.91 -1.75
CA GLN A 403 12.55 11.74 -2.49
C GLN A 403 12.81 12.98 -3.35
N PHE A 404 13.73 13.83 -2.91
CA PHE A 404 14.11 15.05 -3.61
C PHE A 404 15.07 14.76 -4.76
N GLU A 405 14.76 15.26 -5.94
CA GLU A 405 15.76 15.36 -7.02
C GLU A 405 16.90 16.30 -6.59
N GLY A 406 18.05 16.18 -7.26
CA GLY A 406 19.27 16.91 -6.91
C GLY A 406 19.02 18.42 -6.76
N GLU A 407 19.59 19.01 -5.72
CA GLU A 407 19.49 20.44 -5.41
C GLU A 407 18.05 20.97 -5.18
N ARG A 408 17.05 20.09 -5.01
CA ARG A 408 15.72 20.51 -4.55
C ARG A 408 15.71 20.69 -3.04
N PHE A 409 14.87 21.59 -2.53
CA PHE A 409 14.78 21.88 -1.10
C PHE A 409 13.34 22.13 -0.67
N LEU A 410 13.11 22.11 0.65
CA LEU A 410 11.85 22.54 1.27
C LEU A 410 12.09 23.88 1.97
N ARG A 411 11.41 24.94 1.53
CA ARG A 411 11.49 26.27 2.12
C ARG A 411 10.15 26.70 2.70
N VAL A 412 10.11 26.94 4.01
CA VAL A 412 8.97 27.51 4.72
C VAL A 412 9.18 29.02 4.81
N GLU A 413 8.55 29.76 3.91
CA GLU A 413 8.68 31.21 3.74
C GLU A 413 7.54 31.93 4.45
N GLY A 414 7.66 32.14 5.76
CA GLY A 414 6.59 32.70 6.61
C GLY A 414 5.41 31.75 6.88
N GLY A 415 5.33 30.62 6.18
CA GLY A 415 4.30 29.59 6.37
C GLY A 415 4.53 28.70 7.58
N ARG A 416 3.98 27.49 7.56
CA ARG A 416 4.14 26.49 8.63
C ARG A 416 4.42 25.09 8.08
N LEU A 417 5.33 24.35 8.70
CA LEU A 417 5.53 22.91 8.47
C LEU A 417 5.09 22.09 9.68
N LEU A 418 4.27 21.07 9.43
CA LEU A 418 3.93 20.01 10.36
C LEU A 418 4.36 18.67 9.75
N ALA A 419 5.52 18.18 10.17
CA ALA A 419 6.05 16.88 9.79
C ALA A 419 6.23 16.03 11.05
N GLU A 420 5.13 15.48 11.55
CA GLU A 420 5.10 14.68 12.79
C GLU A 420 4.80 13.22 12.45
N GLY A 421 5.85 12.42 12.27
CA GLY A 421 5.77 10.98 12.10
C GLY A 421 5.49 10.25 13.42
N THR A 422 5.66 8.93 13.40
CA THR A 422 5.69 8.12 14.62
C THR A 422 6.89 7.18 14.59
N ALA A 423 7.28 6.62 15.74
CA ALA A 423 8.34 5.61 15.78
C ALA A 423 8.09 4.40 14.86
N ALA A 424 6.82 4.02 14.65
CA ALA A 424 6.43 2.93 13.74
C ALA A 424 6.36 3.36 12.27
N GLN A 425 6.13 4.65 12.01
CA GLN A 425 5.94 5.22 10.68
C GLN A 425 6.68 6.56 10.61
N PRO A 426 8.02 6.56 10.57
CA PRO A 426 8.79 7.79 10.48
C PRO A 426 8.55 8.47 9.14
N ILE A 427 8.63 9.80 9.12
CA ILE A 427 8.68 10.56 7.86
C ILE A 427 10.12 10.50 7.35
N VAL A 428 10.33 10.26 6.06
CA VAL A 428 11.67 10.21 5.47
C VAL A 428 11.80 11.32 4.43
N LEU A 429 12.74 12.24 4.65
CA LEU A 429 13.13 13.29 3.71
C LEU A 429 14.54 12.98 3.21
N THR A 430 14.64 12.51 1.97
CA THR A 430 15.90 11.96 1.42
C THR A 430 16.05 12.32 -0.06
N ARG A 431 17.21 11.99 -0.62
CA ARG A 431 17.48 12.13 -2.06
C ARG A 431 16.77 11.05 -2.89
N ARG A 432 16.43 11.36 -4.14
CA ARG A 432 15.89 10.39 -5.11
C ARG A 432 16.94 9.41 -5.63
N ASP A 433 18.07 9.94 -6.10
CA ASP A 433 19.13 9.21 -6.79
C ASP A 433 20.48 9.38 -6.07
N SER A 434 21.60 9.15 -6.75
CA SER A 434 22.93 9.53 -6.24
C SER A 434 23.08 11.05 -6.22
N GLY A 435 23.35 11.64 -5.06
CA GLY A 435 23.51 13.10 -4.93
C GLY A 435 23.16 13.61 -3.53
N TYR A 436 22.82 14.88 -3.43
CA TYR A 436 22.35 15.52 -2.21
C TYR A 436 21.19 16.47 -2.55
N TRP A 437 20.33 16.75 -1.56
CA TRP A 437 19.26 17.74 -1.66
C TRP A 437 19.49 18.88 -0.66
N GLY A 438 18.78 20.00 -0.79
CA GLY A 438 19.11 21.22 -0.04
C GLY A 438 18.70 21.22 1.43
N GLY A 439 17.97 20.21 1.91
CA GLY A 439 17.43 20.19 3.26
C GLY A 439 16.21 21.10 3.45
N VAL A 440 15.93 21.42 4.71
CA VAL A 440 14.77 22.20 5.14
C VAL A 440 15.21 23.59 5.60
N LEU A 441 14.62 24.63 5.03
CA LEU A 441 14.86 26.03 5.41
C LEU A 441 13.56 26.66 5.93
N PHE A 442 13.55 27.07 7.18
CA PHE A 442 12.57 27.99 7.75
C PHE A 442 13.08 29.42 7.61
N HIS A 443 12.32 30.29 6.96
CA HIS A 443 12.64 31.70 6.86
C HIS A 443 11.45 32.57 7.23
N ARG A 444 11.62 33.42 8.24
CA ARG A 444 10.58 34.31 8.79
C ARG A 444 9.32 33.56 9.24
N SER A 445 9.44 32.28 9.57
CA SER A 445 8.32 31.43 9.97
C SER A 445 8.23 31.38 11.50
N ARG A 446 7.41 32.26 12.06
CA ARG A 446 7.17 32.36 13.52
C ARG A 446 6.06 31.42 14.03
N ALA A 447 5.45 30.66 13.12
CA ALA A 447 4.48 29.62 13.48
C ALA A 447 5.14 28.51 14.32
N ASP A 448 4.31 27.65 14.91
CA ASP A 448 4.77 26.45 15.58
C ASP A 448 5.12 25.36 14.55
N ASN A 449 6.35 25.41 14.04
CA ASN A 449 6.89 24.42 13.11
C ASN A 449 7.42 23.20 13.84
N ARG A 450 7.10 22.01 13.33
CA ARG A 450 7.44 20.75 13.98
C ARG A 450 7.98 19.74 13.00
N ILE A 451 9.10 19.14 13.39
CA ILE A 451 9.70 17.96 12.78
C ILE A 451 9.82 16.94 13.91
N GLY A 452 9.03 15.88 13.85
CA GLY A 452 8.95 14.84 14.88
C GLY A 452 9.04 13.46 14.25
N HIS A 453 9.82 12.54 14.80
CA HIS A 453 9.97 11.18 14.26
C HIS A 453 10.27 11.17 12.75
N ALA A 454 11.23 12.00 12.34
CA ALA A 454 11.65 12.12 10.96
C ALA A 454 13.08 11.61 10.76
N VAL A 455 13.39 11.20 9.53
CA VAL A 455 14.76 10.94 9.06
C VAL A 455 15.07 11.96 7.96
N ILE A 456 16.05 12.82 8.20
CA ILE A 456 16.54 13.82 7.26
C ILE A 456 17.96 13.43 6.91
N GLU A 457 18.19 13.07 5.64
CA GLU A 457 19.49 12.54 5.23
C GLU A 457 19.91 12.96 3.83
N TYR A 458 21.22 12.91 3.59
CA TYR A 458 21.85 13.29 2.32
C TYR A 458 21.55 14.73 1.92
N THR A 459 21.74 15.66 2.86
CA THR A 459 21.59 17.10 2.60
C THR A 459 22.92 17.79 2.31
N HIS A 460 22.89 18.89 1.55
CA HIS A 460 24.02 19.80 1.35
C HIS A 460 23.55 21.24 1.15
N GLU A 461 24.48 22.19 1.18
CA GLU A 461 24.17 23.60 0.90
C GLU A 461 23.72 23.82 -0.55
N VAL A 462 22.52 24.37 -0.73
CA VAL A 462 21.95 24.75 -2.03
C VAL A 462 21.64 26.24 -2.11
N ILE A 463 21.14 26.83 -1.02
CA ILE A 463 21.02 28.28 -0.86
C ILE A 463 22.10 28.72 0.13
N SER A 464 22.77 29.84 -0.14
CA SER A 464 23.81 30.40 0.74
C SER A 464 23.34 31.59 1.60
N ASN A 465 22.21 32.22 1.27
CA ASN A 465 21.66 33.34 2.06
C ASN A 465 20.13 33.53 1.89
N PRO A 466 19.31 33.29 2.94
CA PRO A 466 19.65 32.51 4.13
C PRO A 466 19.96 31.07 3.75
N ARG A 467 20.92 30.43 4.43
CA ARG A 467 21.47 29.17 3.94
C ARG A 467 20.56 27.96 4.19
N THR A 468 20.67 26.92 3.37
CA THR A 468 19.96 25.65 3.57
C THR A 468 20.94 24.54 3.87
N HIS A 469 20.88 23.91 5.05
CA HIS A 469 21.70 22.76 5.37
C HIS A 469 21.07 21.95 6.49
N GLY A 470 20.87 20.64 6.28
CA GLY A 470 20.09 19.79 7.18
C GLY A 470 18.73 20.43 7.47
N VAL A 471 18.61 21.04 8.66
CA VAL A 471 17.51 21.95 9.02
C VAL A 471 18.05 23.33 9.43
N SER A 472 17.68 24.36 8.68
CA SER A 472 18.08 25.74 8.97
C SER A 472 16.88 26.62 9.31
N ALA A 473 17.01 27.47 10.32
CA ALA A 473 15.96 28.36 10.80
C ALA A 473 16.48 29.79 10.88
N TYR A 474 15.81 30.68 10.13
CA TYR A 474 16.11 32.10 10.07
C TYR A 474 14.92 32.96 10.47
N ASN A 475 15.03 33.78 11.52
CA ASN A 475 13.96 34.54 12.15
C ASN A 475 12.70 33.68 12.38
N SER A 476 12.90 32.46 12.87
CA SER A 476 11.86 31.40 12.86
C SER A 476 11.75 30.67 14.19
N ARG A 477 10.67 29.92 14.38
CA ARG A 477 10.49 29.01 15.53
C ARG A 477 10.39 27.59 15.03
N VAL A 478 11.23 26.69 15.55
CA VAL A 478 11.26 25.28 15.14
C VAL A 478 11.45 24.35 16.33
N THR A 479 10.68 23.27 16.35
CA THR A 479 10.89 22.11 17.22
C THR A 479 11.30 20.92 16.36
N ILE A 480 12.45 20.33 16.67
CA ILE A 480 12.94 19.10 16.06
C ILE A 480 13.07 18.07 17.18
N ALA A 481 12.27 17.02 17.13
CA ALA A 481 12.18 16.04 18.20
C ALA A 481 12.20 14.59 17.71
N ASP A 482 12.82 13.70 18.49
CA ASP A 482 12.76 12.26 18.29
C ASP A 482 13.12 11.82 16.85
N SER A 483 14.03 12.56 16.21
CA SER A 483 14.37 12.46 14.78
C SER A 483 15.83 12.11 14.55
N ILE A 484 16.16 11.70 13.32
CA ILE A 484 17.50 11.36 12.87
C ILE A 484 17.93 12.35 11.80
N LEU A 485 19.06 13.02 12.00
CA LEU A 485 19.70 13.87 11.01
C LEU A 485 21.08 13.29 10.68
N ARG A 486 21.33 12.93 9.43
CA ARG A 486 22.60 12.28 9.07
C ARG A 486 23.07 12.51 7.65
N HIS A 487 24.30 12.10 7.36
CA HIS A 487 24.88 12.15 6.01
C HIS A 487 24.77 13.56 5.41
N THR A 488 25.11 14.56 6.21
CA THR A 488 25.00 15.96 5.81
C THR A 488 26.37 16.43 5.34
N ARG A 489 26.46 16.87 4.08
CA ARG A 489 27.72 17.23 3.43
C ARG A 489 27.98 18.73 3.52
N GLY A 490 29.15 19.07 4.06
CA GLY A 490 29.63 20.44 4.23
C GLY A 490 29.88 21.18 2.92
N SER A 491 30.03 22.49 3.05
CA SER A 491 30.58 23.35 1.99
C SER A 491 31.87 24.00 2.45
N ASP A 492 32.57 24.65 1.52
CA ASP A 492 33.77 25.44 1.79
C ASP A 492 33.54 26.59 2.79
N HIS A 493 32.28 26.91 3.14
CA HIS A 493 31.88 28.00 4.03
C HIS A 493 31.44 27.55 5.44
N GLY A 494 31.71 26.30 5.84
CA GLY A 494 31.28 25.73 7.14
C GLY A 494 29.77 25.62 7.24
N CYS A 495 29.20 24.41 7.16
CA CYS A 495 27.74 24.22 7.09
C CYS A 495 27.28 23.22 8.15
N ASN A 496 26.17 23.48 8.85
CA ASN A 496 25.84 22.73 10.08
C ASN A 496 24.56 21.89 9.95
N ALA A 497 24.43 20.77 10.66
CA ALA A 497 23.24 19.91 10.52
C ALA A 497 21.96 20.61 10.98
N VAL A 498 22.07 21.42 12.05
CA VAL A 498 21.01 22.30 12.53
C VAL A 498 21.54 23.72 12.66
N ILE A 499 20.84 24.68 12.08
CA ILE A 499 21.18 26.11 12.19
C ILE A 499 19.98 26.87 12.74
N ALA A 500 20.19 27.72 13.74
CA ALA A 500 19.21 28.68 14.22
C ALA A 500 19.84 30.07 14.30
N ASP A 501 19.35 30.99 13.47
CA ASP A 501 19.90 32.33 13.37
C ASP A 501 19.47 33.28 14.51
N TRP A 502 19.92 34.52 14.35
CA TRP A 502 19.54 35.65 15.19
C TRP A 502 18.02 35.83 15.22
N ASN A 503 17.47 35.75 16.43
CA ASN A 503 16.04 35.80 16.75
C ASN A 503 15.24 34.53 16.48
N SER A 504 15.88 33.41 16.12
CA SER A 504 15.19 32.13 16.06
C SER A 504 14.96 31.53 17.46
N THR A 505 13.96 30.65 17.58
CA THR A 505 13.68 29.85 18.78
C THR A 505 13.80 28.39 18.40
N LEU A 506 14.83 27.73 18.90
CA LEU A 506 15.14 26.33 18.64
C LEU A 506 14.79 25.46 19.86
N TYR A 507 14.00 24.44 19.63
CA TYR A 507 13.86 23.28 20.53
C TYR A 507 14.40 22.05 19.80
N LEU A 508 15.52 21.50 20.29
CA LEU A 508 16.17 20.32 19.74
C LEU A 508 16.15 19.22 20.79
N LEU A 509 15.28 18.23 20.61
CA LEU A 509 14.90 17.28 21.66
C LEU A 509 15.08 15.81 21.24
N ARG A 510 15.93 15.05 21.93
CA ARG A 510 16.01 13.58 21.76
C ARG A 510 16.28 13.13 20.32
N ASN A 511 17.16 13.84 19.61
CA ASN A 511 17.53 13.50 18.24
C ASN A 511 18.84 12.72 18.19
N GLU A 512 18.98 11.91 17.14
CA GLU A 512 20.24 11.31 16.71
C GLU A 512 20.84 12.17 15.58
N ILE A 513 22.03 12.72 15.77
CA ILE A 513 22.68 13.59 14.78
C ILE A 513 24.08 13.07 14.50
N TYR A 514 24.34 12.57 13.29
CA TYR A 514 25.63 11.95 13.02
C TYR A 514 26.10 11.95 11.57
N GLN A 515 27.40 11.76 11.36
CA GLN A 515 28.04 11.83 10.05
C GLN A 515 27.76 13.18 9.38
N ILE A 516 28.19 14.23 10.07
CA ILE A 516 28.00 15.62 9.69
C ILE A 516 29.34 16.20 9.29
N GLU A 517 29.42 16.73 8.06
CA GLU A 517 30.57 17.48 7.56
C GLU A 517 30.39 18.97 7.85
N GLY A 518 30.50 19.35 9.13
CA GLY A 518 29.93 20.60 9.60
C GLY A 518 29.65 20.59 11.09
N ASP A 519 29.26 21.71 11.69
CA ASP A 519 28.88 21.69 13.10
C ASP A 519 27.62 20.83 13.25
N GLY A 520 27.51 20.07 14.34
CA GLY A 520 26.29 19.32 14.62
C GLY A 520 25.11 20.27 14.79
N VAL A 521 25.29 21.31 15.61
CA VAL A 521 24.30 22.34 15.89
C VAL A 521 24.99 23.68 15.99
N HIS A 522 24.46 24.70 15.32
CA HIS A 522 24.86 26.09 15.53
C HIS A 522 23.63 26.93 15.84
N ALA A 523 23.56 27.45 17.07
CA ALA A 523 22.56 28.42 17.46
C ALA A 523 23.21 29.77 17.73
N THR A 524 22.69 30.83 17.10
CA THR A 524 23.26 32.16 17.24
C THR A 524 22.19 33.22 17.50
N GLY A 525 22.46 34.17 18.40
CA GLY A 525 21.57 35.30 18.68
C GLY A 525 20.28 34.98 19.41
N GLY A 526 19.55 33.91 19.07
CA GLY A 526 18.19 33.63 19.54
C GLY A 526 18.09 32.93 20.91
N TYR A 527 17.12 32.01 21.00
CA TYR A 527 16.94 31.10 22.14
C TYR A 527 17.13 29.66 21.66
N ALA A 528 17.90 28.88 22.42
CA ALA A 528 18.12 27.46 22.17
C ALA A 528 17.85 26.64 23.43
N PHE A 529 17.01 25.62 23.27
CA PHE A 529 16.81 24.56 24.26
C PHE A 529 17.17 23.23 23.60
N ILE A 530 18.30 22.66 24.00
CA ILE A 530 18.93 21.49 23.39
C ILE A 530 18.97 20.40 24.46
N GLN A 531 18.10 19.40 24.35
CA GLN A 531 17.98 18.37 25.38
C GLN A 531 17.95 16.94 24.85
N GLY A 532 18.70 16.04 25.50
CA GLY A 532 18.57 14.60 25.29
C GLY A 532 19.10 14.11 23.95
N ASN A 533 19.85 14.92 23.20
CA ASN A 533 20.32 14.56 21.86
C ASN A 533 21.61 13.74 21.96
N HIS A 534 21.79 12.83 21.01
CA HIS A 534 23.03 12.11 20.79
C HIS A 534 23.67 12.63 19.49
N ILE A 535 24.82 13.30 19.63
CA ILE A 535 25.51 14.00 18.53
C ILE A 535 26.89 13.40 18.38
N HIS A 536 27.18 12.77 17.24
CA HIS A 536 28.47 12.12 17.03
C HIS A 536 28.95 12.04 15.59
N ASP A 537 30.21 11.66 15.38
CA ASP A 537 30.84 11.61 14.06
C ASP A 537 30.70 12.95 13.30
N VAL A 538 31.04 14.02 14.00
CA VAL A 538 31.00 15.40 13.52
C VAL A 538 32.40 15.79 13.10
N GLN A 539 32.64 15.84 11.79
CA GLN A 539 33.99 15.95 11.23
C GLN A 539 33.96 16.59 9.85
N HIS A 540 34.88 17.50 9.56
CA HIS A 540 35.03 18.05 8.22
C HIS A 540 36.46 17.84 7.70
N PRO A 541 36.67 17.55 6.40
CA PRO A 541 37.99 17.19 5.86
C PRO A 541 39.04 18.32 5.86
N VAL A 542 38.63 19.55 6.17
CA VAL A 542 39.47 20.76 6.05
C VAL A 542 39.33 21.62 7.30
N TRP A 543 38.10 22.00 7.64
CA TRP A 543 37.79 22.84 8.79
C TRP A 543 37.60 22.04 10.07
N PRO A 544 38.03 22.56 11.23
CA PRO A 544 37.48 22.12 12.51
C PRO A 544 35.97 22.40 12.54
N VAL A 545 35.22 21.51 13.19
CA VAL A 545 33.76 21.65 13.37
C VAL A 545 33.35 21.16 14.75
N GLU A 546 32.36 21.83 15.32
CA GLU A 546 31.90 21.65 16.69
C GLU A 546 30.69 20.73 16.80
N GLY A 547 30.51 20.10 17.96
CA GLY A 547 29.30 19.34 18.25
C GLY A 547 28.10 20.27 18.39
N ILE A 548 28.23 21.23 19.30
CA ILE A 548 27.25 22.31 19.54
C ILE A 548 27.99 23.65 19.65
N GLU A 549 27.72 24.58 18.74
CA GLU A 549 28.17 25.96 18.80
C GLU A 549 27.04 26.89 19.26
N LEU A 550 27.35 27.74 20.24
CA LEU A 550 26.49 28.82 20.73
C LEU A 550 27.19 30.17 20.55
N SER A 551 26.68 31.02 19.66
CA SER A 551 27.33 32.27 19.28
C SER A 551 26.42 33.49 19.43
N ASP A 552 26.84 34.52 20.16
CA ASP A 552 26.10 35.77 20.38
C ASP A 552 24.69 35.60 21.00
N MET A 553 24.47 34.55 21.80
CA MET A 553 23.14 34.24 22.36
C MET A 553 22.59 35.40 23.22
N VAL A 554 21.46 36.00 22.81
CA VAL A 554 20.82 37.11 23.55
C VAL A 554 19.98 36.65 24.73
N THR A 555 19.65 35.36 24.76
CA THR A 555 19.01 34.69 25.90
C THR A 555 19.85 33.50 26.31
N PRO A 556 19.96 33.19 27.62
CA PRO A 556 20.72 32.03 28.05
C PRO A 556 20.21 30.75 27.37
N ALA A 557 21.10 30.03 26.70
CA ALA A 557 20.81 28.71 26.16
C ALA A 557 20.66 27.69 27.30
N ILE A 558 19.87 26.65 27.06
CA ILE A 558 19.72 25.53 27.98
C ILE A 558 20.14 24.26 27.25
N VAL A 559 21.21 23.62 27.73
CA VAL A 559 21.80 22.43 27.12
C VAL A 559 21.85 21.32 28.15
N LEU A 560 20.94 20.35 28.04
CA LEU A 560 20.64 19.37 29.08
C LEU A 560 20.72 17.93 28.57
N ASP A 561 21.28 17.01 29.35
CA ASP A 561 21.12 15.57 29.10
C ASP A 561 21.62 15.11 27.70
N ASN A 562 22.53 15.84 27.05
CA ASN A 562 23.03 15.47 25.72
C ASN A 562 24.28 14.59 25.82
N HIS A 563 24.46 13.71 24.84
CA HIS A 563 25.65 12.91 24.64
C HIS A 563 26.35 13.37 23.37
N VAL A 564 27.53 13.99 23.49
CA VAL A 564 28.26 14.56 22.35
C VAL A 564 29.65 13.94 22.28
N HIS A 565 29.98 13.30 21.17
CA HIS A 565 31.26 12.62 21.07
C HIS A 565 31.81 12.41 19.67
N HIS A 566 33.10 12.12 19.56
CA HIS A 566 33.77 11.93 18.26
C HIS A 566 33.56 13.16 17.37
N VAL A 567 33.91 14.31 17.93
CA VAL A 567 33.84 15.63 17.29
C VAL A 567 35.24 16.05 16.93
N SER A 568 35.43 16.58 15.71
CA SER A 568 36.77 16.93 15.21
C SER A 568 37.41 18.13 15.92
N ASP A 569 36.60 19.02 16.52
CA ASP A 569 37.05 20.15 17.33
C ASP A 569 36.41 20.13 18.72
N ASP A 570 35.71 21.19 19.12
CA ASP A 570 35.08 21.27 20.43
C ASP A 570 33.74 20.52 20.47
N CYS A 571 33.53 19.69 21.49
CA CYS A 571 32.22 19.08 21.70
C CYS A 571 31.15 20.16 21.96
N MET A 572 31.53 21.25 22.64
CA MET A 572 30.70 22.43 22.80
C MET A 572 31.54 23.71 22.79
N ASP A 573 31.20 24.68 21.94
CA ASP A 573 31.85 26.00 21.89
C ASP A 573 30.86 27.12 22.18
N LEU A 574 31.32 28.12 22.94
CA LEU A 574 30.53 29.28 23.33
C LEU A 574 31.31 30.57 23.07
N ASN A 575 30.71 31.43 22.24
CA ASN A 575 31.23 32.75 21.90
C ASN A 575 30.17 33.81 22.21
N HIS A 576 30.50 34.84 23.01
CA HIS A 576 29.58 35.92 23.41
C HIS A 576 28.21 35.44 23.92
N SER A 577 28.19 34.33 24.65
CA SER A 577 26.96 33.61 24.98
C SER A 577 26.81 33.35 26.47
N SER A 578 25.58 33.08 26.88
CA SER A 578 25.31 32.53 28.21
C SER A 578 24.57 31.20 28.12
N ALA A 579 24.91 30.26 29.00
CA ALA A 579 24.29 28.94 28.97
C ALA A 579 24.24 28.26 30.35
N LEU A 580 23.15 27.53 30.59
CA LEU A 580 23.10 26.45 31.57
C LEU A 580 23.42 25.15 30.83
N ILE A 581 24.51 24.50 31.23
CA ILE A 581 25.00 23.25 30.64
C ILE A 581 24.97 22.21 31.75
N GLU A 582 24.00 21.31 31.70
CA GLU A 582 23.76 20.39 32.79
C GLU A 582 23.49 18.94 32.37
N ARG A 583 24.09 17.99 33.10
CA ARG A 583 23.95 16.54 32.88
C ARG A 583 24.33 16.06 31.47
N ASN A 584 25.27 16.72 30.82
CA ASN A 584 25.78 16.28 29.51
C ASN A 584 26.96 15.32 29.67
N GLU A 585 27.11 14.42 28.70
CA GLU A 585 28.26 13.53 28.55
C GLU A 585 29.03 13.93 27.28
N LEU A 586 30.25 14.45 27.44
CA LEU A 586 31.06 15.00 26.36
C LEU A 586 32.40 14.27 26.30
N HIS A 587 32.70 13.58 25.19
CA HIS A 587 33.93 12.80 25.13
C HIS A 587 34.47 12.50 23.72
N HIS A 588 35.74 12.10 23.62
CA HIS A 588 36.44 12.00 22.33
C HIS A 588 36.31 13.32 21.53
N CYS A 589 36.59 14.43 22.21
CA CYS A 589 36.59 15.75 21.62
C CYS A 589 37.98 16.01 21.01
N GLY A 590 38.03 16.47 19.76
CA GLY A 590 39.26 16.74 19.03
C GLY A 590 40.04 17.93 19.58
N ASP A 591 39.35 18.87 20.24
CA ASP A 591 39.97 19.98 20.95
C ASP A 591 39.49 20.11 22.40
N LYS A 592 38.33 20.72 22.67
CA LYS A 592 37.84 20.94 24.04
C LYS A 592 36.52 20.22 24.28
N GLY A 593 36.31 19.80 25.54
CA GLY A 593 34.99 19.32 25.98
C GLY A 593 33.98 20.47 25.95
N VAL A 594 34.31 21.55 26.66
CA VAL A 594 33.57 22.82 26.62
C VAL A 594 34.55 23.99 26.50
N SER A 595 34.44 24.74 25.41
CA SER A 595 35.16 26.00 25.18
C SER A 595 34.26 27.19 25.53
N ILE A 596 34.72 28.07 26.42
CA ILE A 596 33.93 29.20 26.92
C ILE A 596 34.73 30.50 26.73
N GLY A 597 34.43 31.26 25.67
CA GLY A 597 35.20 32.45 25.30
C GLY A 597 34.38 33.71 24.95
N HIS A 598 35.11 34.80 24.65
CA HIS A 598 34.63 36.08 24.11
C HIS A 598 33.45 36.75 24.85
N PRO A 599 33.68 37.40 26.00
CA PRO A 599 33.43 36.71 27.25
C PRO A 599 32.02 36.08 27.30
N SER A 600 31.98 34.76 27.47
CA SER A 600 30.76 34.02 27.75
C SER A 600 30.55 33.85 29.26
N SER A 601 29.31 33.56 29.67
CA SER A 601 28.97 33.25 31.06
C SER A 601 28.22 31.93 31.19
N THR A 602 28.77 30.97 31.92
CA THR A 602 28.19 29.63 31.98
C THR A 602 27.98 29.13 33.41
N THR A 603 26.97 28.28 33.56
CA THR A 603 26.80 27.41 34.73
C THR A 603 26.87 25.96 34.24
N LEU A 604 27.94 25.25 34.61
CA LEU A 604 28.18 23.86 34.26
C LEU A 604 27.86 22.99 35.49
N VAL A 605 26.88 22.10 35.38
CA VAL A 605 26.41 21.28 36.51
C VAL A 605 26.31 19.80 36.11
N ASN A 606 26.85 18.87 36.89
CA ASN A 606 26.70 17.42 36.62
C ASN A 606 27.17 16.94 35.23
N ASN A 607 28.10 17.62 34.57
CA ASN A 607 28.59 17.13 33.29
C ASN A 607 29.72 16.12 33.50
N LEU A 608 29.72 15.08 32.66
CA LEU A 608 30.81 14.12 32.54
C LEU A 608 31.60 14.46 31.27
N ILE A 609 32.87 14.84 31.43
CA ILE A 609 33.72 15.27 30.34
C ILE A 609 35.01 14.45 30.35
N TYR A 610 35.33 13.75 29.26
CA TYR A 610 36.53 12.93 29.24
C TYR A 610 37.12 12.70 27.85
N THR A 611 38.37 12.26 27.75
CA THR A 611 39.03 11.96 26.47
C THR A 611 39.00 13.18 25.52
N CYS A 612 39.43 14.35 26.00
CA CYS A 612 39.67 15.52 25.16
C CYS A 612 41.13 15.48 24.68
N VAL A 613 41.33 15.08 23.43
CA VAL A 613 42.66 14.70 22.90
C VAL A 613 43.51 15.94 22.59
N GLY A 614 42.91 16.95 21.97
CA GLY A 614 43.62 18.14 21.54
C GLY A 614 44.52 17.92 20.33
N LYS A 615 45.26 18.98 20.00
CA LYS A 615 46.24 19.07 18.91
C LYS A 615 47.62 19.34 19.51
N ASP A 616 48.64 18.59 19.10
CA ASP A 616 49.99 18.70 19.67
C ASP A 616 50.56 20.14 19.56
N GLU A 617 50.25 20.82 18.45
CA GLU A 617 50.69 22.18 18.14
C GLU A 617 50.00 23.30 18.95
N ASP A 618 48.80 23.07 19.49
CA ASP A 618 48.09 24.05 20.30
C ASP A 618 48.27 23.74 21.80
N PRO A 619 49.00 24.57 22.57
CA PRO A 619 49.25 24.33 23.98
C PRO A 619 48.00 24.42 24.88
N PHE A 620 46.89 24.95 24.38
CA PHE A 620 45.61 25.08 25.09
C PHE A 620 44.58 24.02 24.70
N SER A 621 44.89 23.22 23.68
CA SER A 621 43.98 22.19 23.19
C SER A 621 43.95 20.96 24.09
N GLY A 622 42.92 20.12 23.92
CA GLY A 622 42.73 18.92 24.74
C GLY A 622 42.26 19.25 26.15
N THR A 623 41.56 20.37 26.30
CA THR A 623 41.07 20.84 27.61
C THR A 623 39.64 20.37 27.82
N GLY A 624 39.35 19.71 28.95
CA GLY A 624 37.98 19.34 29.31
C GLY A 624 37.07 20.55 29.43
N ILE A 625 37.43 21.53 30.27
CA ILE A 625 36.72 22.82 30.38
C ILE A 625 37.70 23.99 30.23
N ALA A 626 37.60 24.73 29.13
CA ALA A 626 38.39 25.94 28.88
C ALA A 626 37.56 27.20 29.19
N VAL A 627 38.08 28.08 30.06
CA VAL A 627 37.46 29.37 30.37
C VAL A 627 38.42 30.48 29.93
N LYS A 628 38.08 31.19 28.85
CA LYS A 628 38.99 32.13 28.19
C LYS A 628 38.43 33.53 28.01
N ASP A 629 39.31 34.50 27.76
CA ASP A 629 38.94 35.82 27.21
C ASP A 629 37.91 36.58 28.07
N SER A 630 38.21 36.75 29.35
CA SER A 630 37.33 37.33 30.39
C SER A 630 36.01 36.58 30.64
N ALA A 631 35.84 35.37 30.10
CA ALA A 631 34.67 34.54 30.40
C ALA A 631 34.59 34.16 31.88
N VAL A 632 33.36 33.90 32.34
CA VAL A 632 33.06 33.55 33.73
C VAL A 632 32.27 32.25 33.78
N SER A 633 32.76 31.26 34.53
CA SER A 633 32.07 29.98 34.69
C SER A 633 31.85 29.59 36.15
N ARG A 634 30.67 29.07 36.46
CA ARG A 634 30.38 28.35 37.70
C ARG A 634 30.31 26.87 37.38
N ILE A 635 31.24 26.09 37.93
CA ILE A 635 31.45 24.67 37.64
C ILE A 635 31.14 23.90 38.92
N VAL A 636 30.08 23.10 38.91
CA VAL A 636 29.58 22.41 40.10
C VAL A 636 29.29 20.94 39.81
N ASN A 637 29.77 20.02 40.64
CA ASN A 637 29.50 18.60 40.48
C ASN A 637 29.85 18.06 39.08
N ASN A 638 30.92 18.53 38.45
CA ASN A 638 31.36 17.98 37.17
C ASN A 638 32.47 16.94 37.40
N THR A 639 32.58 15.96 36.51
CA THR A 639 33.73 15.06 36.44
C THR A 639 34.48 15.33 35.15
N VAL A 640 35.76 15.68 35.23
CA VAL A 640 36.64 15.95 34.10
C VAL A 640 37.90 15.09 34.18
N SER A 641 38.11 14.21 33.21
CA SER A 641 39.18 13.21 33.25
C SER A 641 39.76 12.87 31.88
N ASP A 642 40.89 12.14 31.85
CA ASP A 642 41.50 11.61 30.64
C ASP A 642 41.68 12.66 29.53
N SER A 643 42.01 13.90 29.91
CA SER A 643 42.20 15.02 28.99
C SER A 643 43.62 15.59 29.13
N ARG A 644 44.12 16.31 28.13
CA ARG A 644 45.43 16.98 28.26
C ARG A 644 45.42 17.99 29.40
N TYR A 645 44.32 18.73 29.53
CA TYR A 645 44.02 19.57 30.68
C TYR A 645 42.62 19.27 31.20
N GLY A 646 42.44 19.24 32.51
CA GLY A 646 41.10 19.14 33.11
C GLY A 646 40.36 20.46 32.95
N ILE A 647 40.77 21.47 33.70
CA ILE A 647 40.26 22.84 33.60
C ILE A 647 41.42 23.79 33.28
N TYR A 648 41.27 24.61 32.24
CA TYR A 648 42.26 25.62 31.88
C TYR A 648 41.63 27.01 31.74
N LEU A 649 42.11 27.96 32.54
CA LEU A 649 41.74 29.37 32.45
C LEU A 649 42.86 30.21 31.82
N TYR A 650 42.59 30.93 30.73
CA TYR A 650 43.65 31.67 30.03
C TYR A 650 43.11 32.82 29.17
N GLU A 651 43.99 33.73 28.77
CA GLU A 651 43.72 34.64 27.65
C GLU A 651 44.06 33.93 26.33
N GLY A 652 43.04 33.57 25.55
CA GLY A 652 43.19 32.96 24.23
C GLY A 652 43.43 34.01 23.14
N HIS A 653 42.88 35.21 23.32
CA HIS A 653 42.99 36.35 22.42
C HIS A 653 43.65 37.52 23.13
N THR A 654 44.82 37.96 22.64
CA THR A 654 45.61 39.02 23.28
C THR A 654 44.80 40.29 23.53
N GLY A 655 44.75 40.73 24.80
CA GLY A 655 44.02 41.91 25.25
C GLY A 655 42.58 41.65 25.69
N HIS A 656 42.11 40.40 25.67
CA HIS A 656 40.76 40.01 26.09
C HIS A 656 40.70 39.57 27.57
N GLY A 657 41.82 39.47 28.27
CA GLY A 657 41.90 39.11 29.69
C GLY A 657 41.72 37.62 29.97
N GLY A 658 42.14 37.18 31.16
CA GLY A 658 42.05 35.78 31.57
C GLY A 658 40.65 35.35 32.03
N GLY A 659 40.41 34.05 32.03
CA GLY A 659 39.16 33.45 32.48
C GLY A 659 38.96 33.50 33.99
N LYS A 660 37.70 33.38 34.42
CA LYS A 660 37.33 33.32 35.84
C LYS A 660 36.41 32.14 36.12
N ALA A 661 36.75 31.31 37.10
CA ALA A 661 35.88 30.20 37.47
C ALA A 661 35.71 30.02 38.99
N THR A 662 34.56 29.49 39.38
CA THR A 662 34.33 28.91 40.71
C THR A 662 34.01 27.44 40.54
N VAL A 663 34.84 26.57 41.12
CA VAL A 663 34.75 25.12 41.04
C VAL A 663 34.34 24.57 42.41
N VAL A 664 33.22 23.85 42.47
CA VAL A 664 32.68 23.26 43.71
C VAL A 664 32.25 21.82 43.46
N ASN A 665 32.42 20.93 44.44
CA ASN A 665 31.96 19.54 44.37
C ASN A 665 32.41 18.79 43.12
N SER A 666 33.51 19.17 42.47
CA SER A 666 33.87 18.60 41.16
C SER A 666 35.06 17.66 41.29
N ILE A 667 35.14 16.65 40.43
CA ILE A 667 36.32 15.81 40.28
C ILE A 667 37.03 16.22 39.00
N VAL A 668 38.28 16.62 39.11
CA VAL A 668 39.16 16.93 37.98
C VAL A 668 40.41 16.09 38.17
N TRP A 669 40.46 14.92 37.54
CA TRP A 669 41.43 13.88 37.89
C TRP A 669 41.90 13.09 36.69
N ASP A 670 43.15 12.59 36.74
CA ASP A 670 43.78 11.80 35.68
C ASP A 670 43.83 12.53 34.34
N ASN A 671 44.05 13.85 34.40
CA ASN A 671 44.38 14.66 33.23
C ASN A 671 45.90 14.87 33.18
N GLY A 672 46.44 15.26 32.01
CA GLY A 672 47.84 15.66 31.89
C GLY A 672 48.19 16.79 32.88
N VAL A 673 47.28 17.76 33.01
CA VAL A 673 47.26 18.76 34.09
C VAL A 673 45.82 18.98 34.52
N ASP A 674 45.47 18.69 35.77
CA ASP A 674 44.10 18.82 36.25
C ASP A 674 43.61 20.28 36.27
N LEU A 675 44.42 21.22 36.75
CA LEU A 675 44.07 22.64 36.77
C LEU A 675 45.24 23.52 36.34
N ALA A 676 45.00 24.33 35.31
CA ALA A 676 45.96 25.32 34.80
C ALA A 676 45.32 26.72 34.72
N LEU A 677 46.13 27.74 34.95
CA LEU A 677 45.73 29.14 34.79
C LEU A 677 46.91 30.03 34.40
N ASP A 678 46.65 31.01 33.54
CA ASP A 678 47.63 32.06 33.23
C ASP A 678 47.66 33.17 34.30
N ALA A 679 48.55 34.16 34.12
CA ALA A 679 48.71 35.26 35.07
C ALA A 679 47.52 36.25 35.12
N LEU A 680 46.60 36.18 34.17
CA LEU A 680 45.44 37.07 34.05
C LEU A 680 44.16 36.42 34.60
N SER A 681 44.20 35.11 34.84
CA SER A 681 43.06 34.29 35.21
C SER A 681 42.94 34.12 36.73
N THR A 682 41.73 33.81 37.20
CA THR A 682 41.46 33.56 38.62
C THR A 682 40.50 32.39 38.81
N VAL A 683 40.77 31.55 39.80
CA VAL A 683 39.90 30.42 40.13
C VAL A 683 39.75 30.25 41.63
N THR A 684 38.55 29.91 42.08
CA THR A 684 38.28 29.41 43.44
C THR A 684 37.87 27.96 43.35
N VAL A 685 38.49 27.09 44.15
CA VAL A 685 38.20 25.65 44.16
C VAL A 685 37.94 25.21 45.60
N THR A 686 36.77 24.64 45.87
CA THR A 686 36.38 24.14 47.19
C THR A 686 35.62 22.82 47.05
N TYR A 687 35.67 21.95 48.05
CA TYR A 687 34.97 20.67 48.08
C TYR A 687 35.19 19.87 46.79
N SER A 688 36.38 19.91 46.20
CA SER A 688 36.66 19.30 44.90
C SER A 688 37.90 18.41 44.94
N THR A 689 37.94 17.40 44.07
CA THR A 689 39.05 16.45 43.97
C THR A 689 39.92 16.79 42.79
N LEU A 690 41.23 16.92 43.02
CA LEU A 690 42.23 17.17 41.97
C LEU A 690 43.60 16.63 42.34
N ALA A 691 44.34 16.13 41.35
CA ALA A 691 45.76 15.83 41.50
C ALA A 691 46.56 17.12 41.32
N PHE A 692 47.46 17.37 42.26
CA PHE A 692 48.39 18.48 42.17
C PHE A 692 49.80 17.93 42.39
N GLY A 693 50.81 18.56 41.77
CA GLY A 693 52.17 18.02 41.69
C GLY A 693 52.71 17.52 43.04
N ALA A 694 53.53 16.46 43.02
CA ALA A 694 53.95 15.72 44.21
C ALA A 694 54.29 16.61 45.41
N GLY A 695 53.44 16.57 46.45
CA GLY A 695 53.62 17.31 47.71
C GLY A 695 52.99 18.71 47.77
N THR A 696 52.19 19.11 46.78
CA THR A 696 51.46 20.39 46.78
C THR A 696 49.95 20.17 46.84
N VAL A 697 49.23 21.07 47.52
CA VAL A 697 47.77 21.04 47.66
C VAL A 697 47.20 22.36 47.14
N TRP A 698 46.05 22.31 46.47
CA TRP A 698 45.37 23.51 46.03
C TRP A 698 44.61 24.16 47.20
N PRO A 699 44.77 25.46 47.48
CA PRO A 699 44.10 26.10 48.60
C PRO A 699 42.58 26.09 48.41
N GLY A 700 41.84 25.70 49.45
CA GLY A 700 40.39 25.69 49.46
C GLY A 700 39.83 24.74 50.52
N GLU A 701 38.69 25.10 51.10
CA GLU A 701 37.98 24.25 52.06
C GLU A 701 37.47 22.98 51.36
N GLY A 702 37.55 21.83 52.02
CA GLY A 702 36.95 20.56 51.57
C GLY A 702 37.62 19.88 50.37
N ASN A 703 38.72 20.42 49.82
CA ASN A 703 39.39 19.79 48.67
C ASN A 703 40.06 18.46 49.05
N VAL A 704 39.98 17.50 48.13
CA VAL A 704 40.53 16.14 48.27
C VAL A 704 41.69 15.96 47.28
N PHE A 705 42.77 15.33 47.73
CA PHE A 705 44.02 15.11 46.96
C PHE A 705 44.38 13.62 46.92
N ALA A 706 43.41 12.79 46.56
CA ALA A 706 43.52 11.35 46.52
C ALA A 706 42.76 10.79 45.30
N ASP A 707 43.15 9.60 44.86
CA ASP A 707 42.51 8.90 43.75
C ASP A 707 41.00 8.77 43.99
N PRO A 708 40.12 9.29 43.09
CA PRO A 708 38.67 9.15 43.18
C PRO A 708 38.17 7.71 43.16
N LEU A 709 39.01 6.72 42.81
CA LEU A 709 38.63 5.30 42.71
C LEU A 709 37.42 5.11 41.78
N PHE A 710 37.57 5.52 40.52
CA PHE A 710 36.57 5.24 39.49
C PHE A 710 36.47 3.73 39.20
N ARG A 711 35.28 3.24 38.87
CA ARG A 711 35.03 1.80 38.66
C ARG A 711 35.74 1.24 37.42
N ASP A 712 35.64 1.92 36.28
CA ASP A 712 36.23 1.45 35.01
C ASP A 712 36.45 2.63 34.02
N PRO A 713 37.38 3.55 34.34
CA PRO A 713 37.57 4.78 33.57
C PRO A 713 38.06 4.52 32.13
N GLN A 714 38.79 3.43 31.89
CA GLN A 714 39.30 3.07 30.55
C GLN A 714 38.18 2.77 29.54
N ASN A 715 36.97 2.46 30.02
CA ASN A 715 35.78 2.23 29.21
C ASN A 715 34.73 3.34 29.42
N GLY A 716 35.12 4.53 29.91
CA GLY A 716 34.23 5.67 30.12
C GLY A 716 33.36 5.60 31.38
N ASN A 717 33.59 4.64 32.28
CA ASN A 717 32.77 4.47 33.48
C ASN A 717 33.40 5.13 34.71
N TYR A 718 33.11 6.43 34.86
CA TYR A 718 33.57 7.31 35.94
C TYR A 718 32.68 7.32 37.19
N ARG A 719 31.92 6.24 37.43
CA ARG A 719 31.21 6.07 38.71
C ARG A 719 32.19 5.73 39.82
N LEU A 720 31.91 6.20 41.04
CA LEU A 720 32.75 5.97 42.22
C LEU A 720 32.64 4.52 42.72
N GLN A 721 33.74 3.99 43.27
CA GLN A 721 33.79 2.79 44.11
C GLN A 721 33.38 3.13 45.56
N GLU A 722 32.99 2.13 46.34
CA GLU A 722 32.48 2.30 47.72
C GLU A 722 33.48 2.97 48.67
N ASP A 723 34.77 2.69 48.50
CA ASP A 723 35.86 3.22 49.30
C ASP A 723 36.47 4.53 48.74
N SER A 724 35.80 5.15 47.77
CA SER A 724 36.24 6.39 47.15
C SER A 724 36.32 7.53 48.17
N PRO A 725 37.41 8.33 48.18
CA PRO A 725 37.52 9.51 49.04
C PRO A 725 36.60 10.66 48.60
N CYS A 726 35.91 10.51 47.47
CA CYS A 726 34.96 11.49 46.94
C CYS A 726 33.52 11.28 47.46
N VAL A 727 33.25 10.12 48.09
CA VAL A 727 31.94 9.78 48.66
C VAL A 727 31.72 10.57 49.95
N ASP A 728 30.54 11.17 50.08
CA ASP A 728 30.11 12.05 51.18
C ASP A 728 31.08 13.23 51.45
N ALA A 729 31.92 13.60 50.49
CA ALA A 729 33.01 14.58 50.66
C ALA A 729 32.70 15.99 50.11
N GLY A 730 31.55 16.17 49.50
CA GLY A 730 31.04 17.44 48.96
C GLY A 730 30.30 18.30 49.97
N THR A 731 29.84 19.46 49.52
CA THR A 731 28.98 20.39 50.26
C THR A 731 27.58 20.47 49.65
N GLU A 732 26.56 20.77 50.47
CA GLU A 732 25.20 21.05 49.96
C GLU A 732 25.13 22.36 49.15
N VAL A 733 26.11 23.26 49.30
CA VAL A 733 26.04 24.63 48.78
C VAL A 733 26.06 24.65 47.25
N GLY A 734 24.86 24.75 46.70
CA GLY A 734 24.62 24.83 45.27
C GLY A 734 24.86 23.52 44.52
N ALA A 735 24.91 22.40 45.24
CA ALA A 735 24.82 21.07 44.66
C ALA A 735 23.43 20.88 44.01
N PRO A 736 23.35 20.16 42.89
CA PRO A 736 22.07 19.84 42.24
C PRO A 736 21.31 18.73 42.99
N ASP A 737 19.99 18.69 42.80
CA ASP A 737 19.11 17.71 43.45
C ASP A 737 19.38 16.26 43.00
N VAL A 738 19.90 16.08 41.78
CA VAL A 738 20.21 14.78 41.18
C VAL A 738 21.60 14.79 40.54
N ASP A 739 22.18 13.62 40.26
CA ASP A 739 23.43 13.44 39.52
C ASP A 739 23.22 13.38 37.99
N VAL A 740 24.29 13.12 37.22
CA VAL A 740 24.26 13.00 35.75
C VAL A 740 23.31 11.91 35.23
N ARG A 741 22.97 10.92 36.06
CA ARG A 741 22.06 9.81 35.72
C ARG A 741 20.68 9.96 36.37
N GLY A 742 20.41 11.09 37.03
CA GLY A 742 19.14 11.35 37.70
C GLY A 742 19.01 10.73 39.10
N VAL A 743 20.11 10.31 39.73
CA VAL A 743 20.14 9.79 41.11
C VAL A 743 20.11 10.95 42.10
N TYR A 744 19.19 10.93 43.07
CA TYR A 744 19.07 12.00 44.07
C TYR A 744 20.33 12.16 44.93
N ARG A 745 20.66 13.41 45.25
CA ARG A 745 21.72 13.79 46.19
C ARG A 745 21.14 14.43 47.47
N PRO A 746 21.74 14.23 48.64
CA PRO A 746 22.78 13.24 48.92
C PRO A 746 22.18 11.83 49.00
N HIS A 747 22.96 10.82 48.63
CA HIS A 747 22.67 9.41 48.88
C HIS A 747 23.72 8.83 49.85
N GLY A 748 23.54 9.10 51.14
CA GLY A 748 24.52 8.78 52.16
C GLY A 748 24.46 9.77 53.32
N GLU A 749 25.61 10.04 53.92
CA GLU A 749 25.76 11.02 55.00
C GLU A 749 26.07 12.45 54.46
N GLY A 750 26.42 12.59 53.18
CA GLY A 750 26.81 13.84 52.54
C GLY A 750 26.66 13.80 51.02
N TYR A 751 26.99 14.91 50.37
CA TYR A 751 26.98 15.00 48.90
C TYR A 751 28.28 14.42 48.35
N ASP A 752 28.23 13.75 47.21
CA ASP A 752 29.47 13.31 46.56
C ASP A 752 30.09 14.41 45.70
N GLN A 753 31.41 14.33 45.54
CA GLN A 753 32.11 15.11 44.53
C GLN A 753 31.99 14.43 43.16
N GLY A 754 31.90 15.23 42.10
CA GLY A 754 31.82 14.78 40.71
C GLY A 754 30.41 14.68 40.16
N ALA A 755 30.32 14.22 38.91
CA ALA A 755 29.08 14.11 38.13
C ALA A 755 28.15 12.99 38.59
N HIS A 756 28.68 11.99 39.29
CA HIS A 756 27.92 10.86 39.81
C HIS A 756 27.70 10.99 41.31
N GLU A 757 26.56 10.48 41.77
CA GLU A 757 26.35 10.13 43.17
C GLU A 757 26.62 8.63 43.34
N PHE A 758 27.31 8.26 44.40
CA PHE A 758 27.53 6.90 44.81
C PHE A 758 26.26 6.34 45.43
N PHE A 759 25.81 5.23 44.87
CA PHE A 759 24.74 4.44 45.44
C PHE A 759 24.96 2.97 45.07
N GLU A 760 24.71 2.07 46.00
CA GLU A 760 24.64 0.64 45.72
C GLU A 760 23.19 0.17 45.68
N PHE A 761 22.79 -0.43 44.57
CA PHE A 761 21.58 -1.24 44.56
C PHE A 761 21.84 -2.55 45.31
N PHE A 762 21.30 -2.68 46.53
CA PHE A 762 21.01 -4.01 47.07
C PHE A 762 19.89 -4.64 46.24
N SER A 763 20.24 -5.39 45.20
CA SER A 763 19.28 -6.22 44.47
C SER A 763 18.76 -7.33 45.39
N CYS A 764 17.63 -7.12 46.05
CA CYS A 764 16.87 -8.21 46.66
C CYS A 764 16.08 -8.92 45.55
N TYR A 765 16.55 -10.11 45.14
CA TYR A 765 15.71 -11.03 44.36
C TYR A 765 14.59 -11.56 45.26
N LEU A 766 13.41 -10.97 45.19
CA LEU A 766 12.19 -11.60 45.71
C LEU A 766 11.75 -12.69 44.70
N PRO A 767 11.69 -13.97 45.08
CA PRO A 767 11.12 -14.99 44.22
C PRO A 767 9.64 -14.68 43.98
N LEU A 768 9.27 -14.55 42.70
CA LEU A 768 7.89 -14.35 42.27
C LEU A 768 7.07 -15.61 42.60
N VAL A 769 6.39 -15.64 43.74
CA VAL A 769 5.37 -16.65 44.02
C VAL A 769 4.07 -16.22 43.34
N LEU A 770 3.84 -16.75 42.14
CA LEU A 770 2.52 -16.75 41.50
C LEU A 770 1.54 -17.52 42.39
N ARG A 771 0.64 -16.83 43.08
CA ARG A 771 -0.60 -17.45 43.58
C ARG A 771 -1.60 -17.47 42.44
N SER A 772 -1.88 -18.67 41.93
CA SER A 772 -3.04 -18.95 41.10
C SER A 772 -4.33 -18.80 41.92
N HIS A 773 -5.22 -17.91 41.50
CA HIS A 773 -6.65 -18.03 41.73
C HIS A 773 -7.41 -17.56 40.50
#